data_AF-A0A9X0C627-F1
#
_entry.id   AF-A0A9X0C627-F1
#
_cell.length_a   1.000
_cell.length_b   1.000
_cell.length_c   1.000
_cell.angle_alpha   90.00
_cell.angle_beta   90.00
_cell.angle_gamma   90.00
#
_symmetry.space_group_name_H-M   'P 1'
#
loop_
_entity.id
_entity.type
_entity.pdbx_description
1 polymer ?
#
loop_
_entity_poly.entity_id
_entity_poly.type
_entity_poly.pdbx_seq_one_letter_code
_entity_poly.pdbx_strand_id
1 'polypeptide(L)'
;MLSLWIGVIFLYGYTVARGLLSPLSTIPGPWYTRFTSLWIKYQEFTANRRESVHRLHKIYGPVVRLSPNEVSFTSLDAIKEIYASGGSGYDKTEYYDLFRQFKIKTMFSTLLKDEHSKRKRIFADRYAMTNIMKEKPMAVIHERAMAFISKCVEAGQKSVDVYSLLHCYALDCVTHFMFSPGGLRSLNIAEDFDIMHELTYHQSLQKNLLEYYLPSLAPYFPKSLHARSAPKANQYVLEMASQTNLDGHSLMEKLKRKESSLELMQAAAECKDHMAAGIDTTGDGLCFLMWELSQPQNLCFQQRLYKELTASPANAPLDSYIYLDAVIKEALRCAPPIPMSLPRYVPAGGREIDGYVVPEHTIVSCQPYSVHRINESVFPEPDRFNPERWLAEEGATERNRLFFSFATGGRGCTGKNLALVEMKMLLREVYSRYRTMVASDMTASMKLDDQIISSRPEGQSWPAEETTDTIVMSVKDWYVDLRIETETGKIDWAIAGQRIVESQEPLRVTFSHELDSHNAFETIDCGTFVPLPNGDDLEMGSMPRHDLPGAPDKEYEEVWRELPFREGPEGPDKGLSWVLESDDGDLGSGEGEVTVTKTFIGRIWGTYLALSQEQTHTRQKTPSGDLVVKKSGADVSARREEWSSGWNEKYLVGEAAGSLPSMMVGFDEEGKGSWKIPGEKVEVQGKKYIVRAFEKI
;
A
#
# COMPACT_ATOMS: atom_id res chain seq x y z
N MET A 1 26.07 9.37 43.18
CA MET A 1 26.79 8.12 42.81
C MET A 1 26.35 6.95 43.70
N LEU A 2 26.59 6.96 45.01
CA LEU A 2 26.21 5.84 45.91
C LEU A 2 24.69 5.56 45.96
N SER A 3 23.85 6.61 45.98
CA SER A 3 22.38 6.51 45.92
C SER A 3 21.86 5.89 44.62
N LEU A 4 22.53 6.18 43.49
CA LEU A 4 22.23 5.59 42.19
C LEU A 4 22.54 4.09 42.17
N TRP A 5 23.69 3.68 42.72
CA TRP A 5 24.06 2.27 42.83
C TRP A 5 23.14 1.46 43.75
N ILE A 6 22.74 2.02 44.89
CA ILE A 6 21.75 1.39 45.78
C ILE A 6 20.41 1.21 45.06
N GLY A 7 19.96 2.23 44.31
CA GLY A 7 18.75 2.15 43.51
C GLY A 7 18.81 1.06 42.43
N VAL A 8 19.94 0.95 41.73
CA VAL A 8 20.16 -0.09 40.70
C VAL A 8 20.17 -1.49 41.33
N ILE A 9 20.86 -1.68 42.46
CA ILE A 9 20.92 -2.97 43.16
C ILE A 9 19.52 -3.37 43.66
N PHE A 10 18.77 -2.43 44.23
CA PHE A 10 17.39 -2.69 44.68
C PHE A 10 16.48 -3.05 43.50
N LEU A 11 16.54 -2.32 42.40
CA LEU A 11 15.76 -2.60 41.18
C LEU A 11 16.12 -3.96 40.59
N TYR A 12 17.41 -4.30 40.55
CA TYR A 12 17.91 -5.60 40.11
C TYR A 12 17.40 -6.73 41.01
N GLY A 13 17.57 -6.60 42.32
CA GLY A 13 17.07 -7.58 43.31
C GLY A 13 15.56 -7.76 43.25
N TYR A 14 14.80 -6.67 43.11
CA TYR A 14 13.35 -6.69 42.92
C TYR A 14 12.95 -7.43 41.63
N THR A 15 13.64 -7.16 40.52
CA THR A 15 13.36 -7.81 39.22
C THR A 15 13.64 -9.32 39.27
N VAL A 16 14.77 -9.71 39.87
CA VAL A 16 15.12 -11.13 40.04
C VAL A 16 14.13 -11.83 40.95
N ALA A 17 13.81 -11.24 42.11
CA ALA A 17 12.84 -11.80 43.05
C ALA A 17 11.45 -11.95 42.41
N ARG A 18 10.97 -10.92 41.68
CA ARG A 18 9.70 -10.98 40.96
C ARG A 18 9.69 -12.09 39.90
N GLY A 19 10.77 -12.25 39.14
CA GLY A 19 10.84 -13.29 38.10
C GLY A 19 10.89 -14.73 38.65
N LEU A 20 11.53 -14.93 39.81
CA LEU A 20 11.66 -16.25 40.44
C LEU A 20 10.43 -16.63 41.28
N LEU A 21 9.82 -15.66 41.96
CA LEU A 21 8.68 -15.89 42.86
C LEU A 21 7.31 -15.71 42.18
N SER A 22 7.29 -15.27 40.92
CA SER A 22 6.04 -15.13 40.16
C SER A 22 5.34 -16.49 39.97
N PRO A 23 4.01 -16.57 40.15
CA PRO A 23 3.24 -17.77 39.79
C PRO A 23 3.42 -18.18 38.32
N LEU A 24 3.72 -17.21 37.45
CA LEU A 24 3.97 -17.43 36.03
C LEU A 24 5.34 -18.08 35.75
N SER A 25 6.22 -18.24 36.75
CA SER A 25 7.55 -18.86 36.60
C SER A 25 7.49 -20.34 36.19
N THR A 26 6.38 -21.01 36.52
CA THR A 26 6.06 -22.41 36.19
C THR A 26 5.65 -22.60 34.73
N ILE A 27 5.18 -21.53 34.07
CA ILE A 27 4.74 -21.58 32.68
C ILE A 27 5.96 -21.78 31.76
N PRO A 28 5.90 -22.68 30.77
CA PRO A 28 6.97 -22.89 29.80
C PRO A 28 7.29 -21.63 29.00
N GLY A 29 8.56 -21.46 28.61
CA GLY A 29 9.01 -20.34 27.79
C GLY A 29 10.48 -20.01 28.04
N PRO A 30 11.09 -19.14 27.22
CA PRO A 30 12.49 -18.79 27.38
C PRO A 30 12.79 -18.23 28.77
N TRP A 31 13.98 -18.52 29.31
CA TRP A 31 14.31 -18.15 30.70
C TRP A 31 14.28 -16.63 30.93
N TYR A 32 14.65 -15.83 29.92
CA TYR A 32 14.69 -14.37 30.01
C TYR A 32 13.29 -13.74 30.09
N THR A 33 12.23 -14.43 29.62
CA THR A 33 10.86 -13.92 29.71
C THR A 33 10.34 -13.89 31.14
N ARG A 34 11.05 -14.48 32.11
CA ARG A 34 10.78 -14.31 33.54
C ARG A 34 11.12 -12.91 34.05
N PHE A 35 12.06 -12.23 33.40
CA PHE A 35 12.67 -11.02 33.93
C PHE A 35 12.42 -9.78 33.07
N THR A 36 12.19 -9.94 31.76
CA THR A 36 12.07 -8.80 30.84
C THR A 36 11.04 -9.00 29.74
N SER A 37 10.36 -7.91 29.37
CA SER A 37 9.48 -7.81 28.20
C SER A 37 10.18 -7.25 26.97
N LEU A 38 11.47 -6.87 27.07
CA LEU A 38 12.20 -6.22 25.97
C LEU A 38 12.25 -7.09 24.71
N TRP A 39 12.38 -8.41 24.86
CA TRP A 39 12.42 -9.31 23.71
C TRP A 39 11.12 -9.27 22.89
N ILE A 40 9.96 -9.44 23.52
CA ILE A 40 8.70 -9.47 22.78
C ILE A 40 8.37 -8.10 22.18
N LYS A 41 8.70 -7.01 22.89
CA LYS A 41 8.59 -5.64 22.36
C LYS A 41 9.48 -5.43 21.14
N TYR A 42 10.73 -5.92 21.17
CA TYR A 42 11.62 -5.87 20.01
C TYR A 42 11.04 -6.65 18.82
N GLN A 43 10.44 -7.82 19.04
CA GLN A 43 9.76 -8.55 17.96
C GLN A 43 8.57 -7.77 17.38
N GLU A 44 7.87 -6.99 18.21
CA GLU A 44 6.77 -6.14 17.75
C GLU A 44 7.26 -4.93 16.94
N PHE A 45 8.31 -4.24 17.40
CA PHE A 45 8.95 -3.14 16.66
C PHE A 45 9.58 -3.58 15.34
N THR A 46 9.94 -4.86 15.21
CA THR A 46 10.54 -5.42 13.99
C THR A 46 9.55 -6.24 13.15
N ALA A 47 8.24 -6.14 13.41
CA ALA A 47 7.21 -6.87 12.64
C ALA A 47 7.46 -8.39 12.58
N ASN A 48 7.93 -8.98 13.68
CA ASN A 48 8.27 -10.41 13.78
C ASN A 48 7.54 -11.11 14.93
N ARG A 49 6.58 -10.42 15.58
CA ARG A 49 5.90 -10.91 16.77
C ARG A 49 5.13 -12.20 16.51
N ARG A 50 4.29 -12.25 15.47
CA ARG A 50 3.47 -13.42 15.13
C ARG A 50 4.32 -14.69 14.99
N GLU A 51 5.35 -14.61 14.14
CA GLU A 51 6.21 -15.74 13.82
C GLU A 51 7.05 -16.17 15.02
N SER A 52 7.55 -15.21 15.80
CA SER A 52 8.30 -15.48 17.04
C SER A 52 7.44 -16.20 18.08
N VAL A 53 6.21 -15.76 18.30
CA VAL A 53 5.27 -16.42 19.22
C VAL A 53 4.92 -17.83 18.72
N HIS A 54 4.68 -18.00 17.42
CA HIS A 54 4.42 -19.30 16.82
C HIS A 54 5.59 -20.27 17.00
N ARG A 55 6.82 -19.81 16.77
CA ARG A 55 8.04 -20.59 17.00
C ARG A 55 8.16 -21.04 18.45
N LEU A 56 7.83 -20.17 19.41
CA LEU A 56 7.83 -20.57 20.81
C LEU A 56 6.78 -21.65 21.10
N HIS A 57 5.59 -21.59 20.52
CA HIS A 57 4.60 -22.66 20.68
C HIS A 57 5.07 -23.99 20.08
N LYS A 58 5.79 -23.97 18.95
CA LYS A 58 6.42 -25.19 18.39
C LYS A 58 7.46 -25.82 19.34
N ILE A 59 8.13 -25.02 20.17
CA ILE A 59 9.18 -25.48 21.10
C ILE A 59 8.60 -25.89 22.46
N TYR A 60 7.73 -25.06 23.03
CA TYR A 60 7.29 -25.16 24.43
C TYR A 60 5.87 -25.74 24.57
N GLY A 61 5.14 -25.92 23.47
CA GLY A 61 3.79 -26.47 23.45
C GLY A 61 2.69 -25.42 23.50
N PRO A 62 1.47 -25.80 23.92
CA PRO A 62 0.28 -24.96 23.73
C PRO A 62 0.20 -23.72 24.64
N VAL A 63 1.01 -23.66 25.70
CA VAL A 63 1.06 -22.56 26.67
C VAL A 63 2.48 -22.02 26.77
N VAL A 64 2.66 -20.71 26.56
CA VAL A 64 3.99 -20.08 26.50
C VAL A 64 4.01 -18.73 27.21
N ARG A 65 4.99 -18.52 28.09
CA ARG A 65 5.30 -17.21 28.70
C ARG A 65 6.11 -16.34 27.73
N LEU A 66 5.54 -15.22 27.32
CA LEU A 66 6.14 -14.24 26.41
C LEU A 66 6.90 -13.13 27.14
N SER A 67 6.43 -12.76 28.33
CA SER A 67 7.06 -11.74 29.18
C SER A 67 6.72 -12.00 30.67
N PRO A 68 7.28 -11.23 31.62
CA PRO A 68 7.05 -11.48 33.05
C PRO A 68 5.59 -11.40 33.48
N ASN A 69 4.74 -10.77 32.66
CA ASN A 69 3.32 -10.59 32.89
C ASN A 69 2.48 -10.91 31.64
N GLU A 70 2.96 -11.77 30.75
CA GLU A 70 2.27 -12.10 29.50
C GLU A 70 2.40 -13.57 29.10
N VAL A 71 1.28 -14.19 28.76
CA VAL A 71 1.16 -15.61 28.40
C VAL A 71 0.33 -15.77 27.12
N SER A 72 0.79 -16.64 26.23
CA SER A 72 0.09 -17.03 25.01
C SER A 72 -0.40 -18.47 25.09
N PHE A 73 -1.60 -18.70 24.55
CA PHE A 73 -2.29 -19.98 24.56
C PHE A 73 -2.76 -20.36 23.15
N THR A 74 -2.90 -21.66 22.89
CA THR A 74 -3.42 -22.19 21.61
C THR A 74 -4.49 -23.27 21.78
N SER A 75 -4.82 -23.64 23.02
CA SER A 75 -5.82 -24.68 23.30
C SER A 75 -7.25 -24.17 23.11
N LEU A 76 -8.17 -25.11 22.89
CA LEU A 76 -9.59 -24.79 22.82
C LEU A 76 -10.13 -24.26 24.16
N ASP A 77 -9.64 -24.78 25.28
CA ASP A 77 -10.16 -24.41 26.60
C ASP A 77 -9.70 -23.01 27.00
N ALA A 78 -8.46 -22.62 26.69
CA ALA A 78 -8.02 -21.25 26.79
C ALA A 78 -8.85 -20.29 25.90
N ILE A 79 -9.20 -20.67 24.67
CA ILE A 79 -10.07 -19.85 23.81
C ILE A 79 -11.45 -19.65 24.45
N LYS A 80 -12.04 -20.70 25.01
CA LYS A 80 -13.34 -20.62 25.69
C LYS A 80 -13.29 -19.72 26.93
N GLU A 81 -12.25 -19.89 27.73
CA GLU A 81 -12.03 -19.16 28.98
C GLU A 81 -11.74 -17.68 28.73
N ILE A 82 -10.89 -17.36 27.76
CA ILE A 82 -10.45 -15.96 27.52
C ILE A 82 -11.48 -15.19 26.67
N TYR A 83 -12.13 -15.83 25.69
CA TYR A 83 -12.91 -15.12 24.67
C TYR A 83 -14.39 -15.50 24.61
N ALA A 84 -14.79 -16.73 24.97
CA ALA A 84 -16.17 -17.20 24.82
C ALA A 84 -17.02 -16.93 26.09
N SER A 85 -17.84 -17.89 26.53
CA SER A 85 -18.72 -17.73 27.70
C SER A 85 -17.95 -17.44 28.99
N GLY A 86 -16.73 -17.98 29.15
CA GLY A 86 -15.81 -17.65 30.26
C GLY A 86 -15.18 -16.26 30.12
N GLY A 87 -15.01 -15.79 28.88
CA GLY A 87 -14.35 -14.53 28.51
C GLY A 87 -15.09 -13.26 28.94
N SER A 88 -16.28 -13.40 29.52
CA SER A 88 -17.05 -12.27 30.05
C SER A 88 -16.34 -11.51 31.18
N GLY A 89 -15.24 -12.02 31.75
CA GLY A 89 -14.43 -11.30 32.74
C GLY A 89 -13.22 -10.54 32.17
N TYR A 90 -12.85 -10.76 30.90
CA TYR A 90 -11.55 -10.36 30.37
C TYR A 90 -11.66 -9.08 29.54
N ASP A 91 -11.08 -7.99 30.05
CA ASP A 91 -11.04 -6.71 29.33
C ASP A 91 -9.87 -6.64 28.35
N LYS A 92 -10.01 -5.83 27.31
CA LYS A 92 -8.93 -5.55 26.35
C LYS A 92 -7.84 -4.71 27.02
N THR A 93 -6.60 -4.95 26.66
CA THR A 93 -5.47 -4.13 27.11
C THR A 93 -5.42 -2.80 26.36
N GLU A 94 -4.67 -1.84 26.91
CA GLU A 94 -4.36 -0.55 26.31
C GLU A 94 -3.67 -0.64 24.93
N TYR A 95 -3.20 -1.82 24.53
CA TYR A 95 -2.74 -2.10 23.16
C TYR A 95 -3.77 -1.66 22.10
N TYR A 96 -5.07 -1.80 22.41
CA TYR A 96 -6.15 -1.41 21.50
C TYR A 96 -6.33 0.11 21.36
N ASP A 97 -5.59 0.93 22.11
CA ASP A 97 -5.55 2.39 21.91
C ASP A 97 -4.78 2.81 20.64
N LEU A 98 -3.96 1.91 20.07
CA LEU A 98 -3.29 2.10 18.77
C LEU A 98 -4.28 2.33 17.61
N PHE A 99 -5.56 2.00 17.81
CA PHE A 99 -6.61 1.97 16.78
C PHE A 99 -7.66 3.06 16.96
N ARG A 100 -7.37 4.08 17.77
CA ARG A 100 -8.26 5.23 17.90
C ARG A 100 -8.33 5.97 16.56
N GLN A 101 -9.55 6.24 16.10
CA GLN A 101 -9.79 7.04 14.91
C GLN A 101 -10.11 8.46 15.32
N PHE A 102 -9.47 9.46 14.71
CA PHE A 102 -9.59 10.86 15.13
C PHE A 102 -9.30 11.08 16.62
N LYS A 103 -8.39 10.26 17.20
CA LYS A 103 -8.09 10.18 18.65
C LYS A 103 -9.28 9.79 19.53
N ILE A 104 -10.38 9.33 18.94
CA ILE A 104 -11.60 8.84 19.59
C ILE A 104 -11.59 7.30 19.62
N LYS A 105 -12.03 6.72 20.75
CA LYS A 105 -12.26 5.28 20.85
C LYS A 105 -13.47 4.89 20.01
N THR A 106 -13.35 3.82 19.25
CA THR A 106 -14.40 3.15 18.48
C THR A 106 -14.86 1.90 19.20
N MET A 107 -15.84 1.17 18.64
CA MET A 107 -16.22 -0.13 19.17
C MET A 107 -15.03 -1.09 19.25
N PHE A 108 -14.17 -1.13 18.24
CA PHE A 108 -12.99 -1.98 18.24
C PHE A 108 -11.99 -1.61 19.35
N SER A 109 -11.71 -0.33 19.54
CA SER A 109 -10.73 0.16 20.53
C SER A 109 -11.31 0.36 21.95
N THR A 110 -12.61 0.08 22.16
CA THR A 110 -13.23 0.14 23.49
C THR A 110 -12.71 -0.99 24.39
N LEU A 111 -12.12 -0.60 25.53
CA LEU A 111 -11.40 -1.52 26.41
C LEU A 111 -12.34 -2.38 27.26
N LEU A 112 -13.31 -1.74 27.92
CA LEU A 112 -14.21 -2.39 28.88
C LEU A 112 -15.34 -3.13 28.16
N LYS A 113 -15.66 -4.34 28.63
CA LYS A 113 -16.67 -5.21 28.00
C LYS A 113 -18.07 -4.61 27.93
N ASP A 114 -18.50 -3.90 28.98
CA ASP A 114 -19.88 -3.43 29.09
C ASP A 114 -20.12 -2.24 28.16
N GLU A 115 -19.13 -1.36 28.08
CA GLU A 115 -19.10 -0.25 27.11
C GLU A 115 -19.07 -0.78 25.68
N HIS A 116 -18.19 -1.75 25.39
CA HIS A 116 -18.12 -2.39 24.08
C HIS A 116 -19.45 -3.03 23.70
N SER A 117 -20.08 -3.78 24.61
CA SER A 117 -21.37 -4.44 24.38
C SER A 117 -22.50 -3.42 24.12
N LYS A 118 -22.56 -2.32 24.90
CA LYS A 118 -23.50 -1.21 24.66
C LYS A 118 -23.30 -0.62 23.27
N ARG A 119 -22.04 -0.37 22.88
CA ARG A 119 -21.70 0.26 21.61
C ARG A 119 -21.97 -0.64 20.41
N LYS A 120 -21.55 -1.91 20.46
CA LYS A 120 -21.84 -2.91 19.41
C LYS A 120 -23.34 -3.06 19.16
N ARG A 121 -24.17 -3.03 20.21
CA ARG A 121 -25.64 -3.13 20.08
C ARG A 121 -26.27 -2.01 19.26
N ILE A 122 -25.63 -0.85 19.13
CA ILE A 122 -26.16 0.30 18.38
C ILE A 122 -26.34 -0.02 16.89
N PHE A 123 -25.41 -0.80 16.32
CA PHE A 123 -25.34 -1.06 14.88
C PHE A 123 -25.24 -2.54 14.51
N ALA A 124 -25.26 -3.46 15.49
CA ALA A 124 -25.20 -4.89 15.23
C ALA A 124 -26.31 -5.40 14.30
N ASP A 125 -27.48 -4.74 14.28
CA ASP A 125 -28.57 -5.09 13.37
C ASP A 125 -28.15 -4.93 11.90
N ARG A 126 -27.36 -3.91 11.55
CA ARG A 126 -26.89 -3.70 10.17
C ARG A 126 -26.01 -4.83 9.67
N TYR A 127 -25.24 -5.44 10.56
CA TYR A 127 -24.37 -6.58 10.27
C TYR A 127 -25.07 -7.95 10.40
N ALA A 128 -26.36 -7.97 10.73
CA ALA A 128 -27.13 -9.21 10.73
C ALA A 128 -27.28 -9.74 9.30
N MET A 129 -27.16 -11.06 9.11
CA MET A 129 -27.27 -11.70 7.81
C MET A 129 -28.59 -11.33 7.09
N THR A 130 -29.68 -11.20 7.84
CA THR A 130 -31.00 -10.80 7.30
C THR A 130 -31.04 -9.39 6.69
N ASN A 131 -30.14 -8.48 7.09
CA ASN A 131 -30.03 -7.15 6.51
C ASN A 131 -29.03 -7.12 5.34
N ILE A 132 -27.94 -7.88 5.42
CA ILE A 132 -26.95 -8.00 4.35
C ILE A 132 -27.53 -8.69 3.13
N MET A 133 -28.32 -9.77 3.32
CA MET A 133 -28.93 -10.54 2.23
C MET A 133 -30.12 -9.85 1.54
N LYS A 134 -30.40 -8.58 1.86
CA LYS A 134 -31.44 -7.81 1.16
C LYS A 134 -31.01 -7.51 -0.28
N GLU A 135 -32.00 -7.36 -1.15
CA GLU A 135 -31.80 -7.15 -2.59
C GLU A 135 -30.83 -6.00 -2.91
N LYS A 136 -31.00 -4.82 -2.29
CA LYS A 136 -30.16 -3.65 -2.57
C LYS A 136 -28.67 -3.86 -2.23
N PRO A 137 -28.28 -4.21 -0.98
CA PRO A 137 -26.87 -4.52 -0.69
C PRO A 137 -26.30 -5.63 -1.57
N MET A 138 -27.06 -6.71 -1.78
CA MET A 138 -26.64 -7.84 -2.62
C MET A 138 -26.38 -7.45 -4.08
N ALA A 139 -27.23 -6.59 -4.65
CA ALA A 139 -27.07 -6.10 -6.01
C ALA A 139 -25.77 -5.31 -6.18
N VAL A 140 -25.40 -4.48 -5.20
CA VAL A 140 -24.17 -3.69 -5.28
C VAL A 140 -22.93 -4.54 -5.05
N ILE A 141 -22.95 -5.50 -4.12
CA ILE A 141 -21.83 -6.46 -3.96
C ILE A 141 -21.62 -7.24 -5.27
N HIS A 142 -22.70 -7.68 -5.91
CA HIS A 142 -22.62 -8.33 -7.22
C HIS A 142 -22.08 -7.39 -8.32
N GLU A 143 -22.55 -6.13 -8.37
CA GLU A 143 -22.05 -5.12 -9.31
C GLU A 143 -20.53 -4.90 -9.15
N ARG A 144 -20.03 -4.80 -7.91
CA ARG A 144 -18.59 -4.65 -7.63
C ARG A 144 -17.80 -5.90 -8.00
N ALA A 145 -18.35 -7.09 -7.80
CA ALA A 145 -17.74 -8.34 -8.24
C ALA A 145 -17.61 -8.40 -9.77
N MET A 146 -18.63 -7.93 -10.50
CA MET A 146 -18.58 -7.84 -11.95
C MET A 146 -17.60 -6.78 -12.45
N ALA A 147 -17.49 -5.64 -11.76
CA ALA A 147 -16.49 -4.61 -12.06
C ALA A 147 -15.06 -5.16 -11.89
N PHE A 148 -14.80 -5.92 -10.83
CA PHE A 148 -13.51 -6.61 -10.64
C PHE A 148 -13.19 -7.55 -11.81
N ILE A 149 -14.17 -8.35 -12.25
CA ILE A 149 -14.00 -9.26 -13.39
C ILE A 149 -13.74 -8.48 -14.67
N SER A 150 -14.45 -7.37 -14.91
CA SER A 150 -14.23 -6.50 -16.08
C SER A 150 -12.78 -6.03 -16.13
N LYS A 151 -12.25 -5.54 -15.00
CA LYS A 151 -10.86 -5.09 -14.88
C LYS A 151 -9.85 -6.20 -15.16
N CYS A 152 -10.12 -7.41 -14.69
CA CYS A 152 -9.26 -8.56 -14.98
C CYS A 152 -9.28 -8.95 -16.47
N VAL A 153 -10.43 -8.85 -17.14
CA VAL A 153 -10.57 -9.20 -18.56
C VAL A 153 -9.99 -8.13 -19.49
N GLU A 154 -10.15 -6.85 -19.14
CA GLU A 154 -9.60 -5.69 -19.86
C GLU A 154 -8.08 -5.75 -20.03
N ALA A 155 -7.38 -6.37 -19.08
CA ALA A 155 -5.92 -6.54 -19.12
C ALA A 155 -5.40 -7.42 -20.27
N GLY A 156 -6.28 -8.12 -21.00
CA GLY A 156 -6.01 -8.73 -22.30
C GLY A 156 -4.87 -9.76 -22.33
N GLN A 157 -5.15 -11.03 -21.99
CA GLN A 157 -4.23 -12.19 -22.00
C GLN A 157 -2.87 -12.05 -21.27
N LYS A 158 -2.51 -10.87 -20.77
CA LYS A 158 -1.39 -10.64 -19.85
C LYS A 158 -1.76 -11.09 -18.44
N SER A 159 -0.74 -11.33 -17.63
CA SER A 159 -0.86 -11.51 -16.19
C SER A 159 -1.48 -10.24 -15.55
N VAL A 160 -2.29 -10.42 -14.50
CA VAL A 160 -2.95 -9.32 -13.78
C VAL A 160 -2.55 -9.39 -12.32
N ASP A 161 -2.04 -8.28 -11.78
CA ASP A 161 -1.93 -8.13 -10.33
C ASP A 161 -3.31 -7.85 -9.75
N VAL A 162 -3.84 -8.85 -9.04
CA VAL A 162 -5.15 -8.76 -8.40
C VAL A 162 -5.09 -8.16 -6.99
N TYR A 163 -3.91 -7.92 -6.40
CA TYR A 163 -3.81 -7.43 -5.03
C TYR A 163 -4.53 -6.08 -4.85
N SER A 164 -4.20 -5.09 -5.68
CA SER A 164 -4.85 -3.77 -5.66
C SER A 164 -6.34 -3.86 -6.00
N LEU A 165 -6.71 -4.67 -7.00
CA LEU A 165 -8.10 -4.84 -7.43
C LEU A 165 -8.98 -5.47 -6.33
N LEU A 166 -8.44 -6.41 -5.56
CA LEU A 166 -9.14 -7.04 -4.44
C LEU A 166 -9.37 -6.07 -3.28
N HIS A 167 -8.40 -5.18 -3.01
CA HIS A 167 -8.56 -4.12 -2.02
C HIS A 167 -9.55 -3.04 -2.49
N CYS A 168 -9.56 -2.70 -3.79
CA CYS A 168 -10.60 -1.87 -4.38
C CYS A 168 -11.99 -2.48 -4.22
N TYR A 169 -12.15 -3.76 -4.56
CA TYR A 169 -13.41 -4.48 -4.38
C TYR A 169 -13.90 -4.43 -2.91
N ALA A 170 -13.02 -4.75 -1.96
CA ALA A 170 -13.34 -4.72 -0.54
C ALA A 170 -13.72 -3.30 -0.05
N LEU A 171 -12.95 -2.28 -0.48
CA LEU A 171 -13.22 -0.89 -0.13
C LEU A 171 -14.57 -0.41 -0.69
N ASP A 172 -14.86 -0.71 -1.95
CA ASP A 172 -16.10 -0.30 -2.60
C ASP A 172 -17.32 -0.94 -1.93
N CYS A 173 -17.23 -2.23 -1.57
CA CYS A 173 -18.29 -2.92 -0.84
C CYS A 173 -18.52 -2.33 0.57
N VAL A 174 -17.46 -2.15 1.36
CA VAL A 174 -17.61 -1.66 2.74
C VAL A 174 -18.07 -0.20 2.77
N THR A 175 -17.54 0.66 1.88
CA THR A 175 -17.95 2.08 1.84
C THR A 175 -19.37 2.25 1.34
N HIS A 176 -19.83 1.43 0.40
CA HIS A 176 -21.24 1.36 0.04
C HIS A 176 -22.11 0.95 1.24
N PHE A 177 -21.74 -0.12 1.95
CA PHE A 177 -22.46 -0.54 3.17
C PHE A 177 -22.54 0.58 4.21
N MET A 178 -21.48 1.38 4.34
CA MET A 178 -21.43 2.46 5.33
C MET A 178 -22.18 3.72 4.91
N PHE A 179 -22.07 4.11 3.64
CA PHE A 179 -22.37 5.46 3.19
C PHE A 179 -23.30 5.53 1.96
N SER A 180 -23.98 4.43 1.60
CA SER A 180 -24.90 4.42 0.45
C SER A 180 -25.85 5.63 0.47
N PRO A 181 -26.01 6.35 -0.65
CA PRO A 181 -25.48 6.03 -1.99
C PRO A 181 -24.01 6.46 -2.26
N GLY A 182 -23.37 7.24 -1.40
CA GLY A 182 -22.02 7.80 -1.63
C GLY A 182 -20.85 6.85 -1.29
N GLY A 183 -21.01 5.55 -1.53
CA GLY A 183 -19.89 4.61 -1.45
C GLY A 183 -18.87 4.83 -2.57
N LEU A 184 -17.61 4.45 -2.32
CA LEU A 184 -16.52 4.56 -3.29
C LEU A 184 -16.70 3.57 -4.45
N ARG A 185 -16.02 3.87 -5.56
CA ARG A 185 -15.91 3.07 -6.78
C ARG A 185 -14.45 3.03 -7.26
N SER A 186 -13.55 2.72 -6.34
CA SER A 186 -12.09 2.65 -6.54
C SER A 186 -11.63 1.70 -7.64
N LEU A 187 -12.47 0.74 -8.05
CA LEU A 187 -12.20 -0.07 -9.25
C LEU A 187 -12.25 0.73 -10.56
N ASN A 188 -12.98 1.86 -10.59
CA ASN A 188 -13.27 2.60 -11.81
C ASN A 188 -12.99 4.11 -11.72
N ILE A 189 -12.77 4.64 -10.51
CA ILE A 189 -12.55 6.06 -10.22
C ILE A 189 -11.17 6.23 -9.60
N ALA A 190 -10.33 7.08 -10.18
CA ALA A 190 -8.92 7.24 -9.80
C ALA A 190 -8.77 7.89 -8.41
N GLU A 191 -9.61 8.86 -8.08
CA GLU A 191 -9.61 9.54 -6.78
C GLU A 191 -9.96 8.56 -5.65
N ASP A 192 -10.91 7.65 -5.91
CA ASP A 192 -11.29 6.60 -4.99
C ASP A 192 -10.19 5.53 -4.86
N PHE A 193 -9.46 5.25 -5.95
CA PHE A 193 -8.29 4.38 -5.93
C PHE A 193 -7.17 4.94 -5.05
N ASP A 194 -6.94 6.26 -5.08
CA ASP A 194 -5.96 6.90 -4.21
C ASP A 194 -6.30 6.72 -2.71
N ILE A 195 -7.59 6.73 -2.35
CA ILE A 195 -8.05 6.44 -0.98
C ILE A 195 -7.75 4.98 -0.62
N MET A 196 -8.02 4.03 -1.53
CA MET A 196 -7.66 2.62 -1.36
C MET A 196 -6.16 2.46 -1.13
N HIS A 197 -5.36 3.14 -1.95
CA HIS A 197 -3.92 3.08 -1.90
C HIS A 197 -3.36 3.63 -0.57
N GLU A 198 -3.87 4.77 -0.11
CA GLU A 198 -3.51 5.36 1.18
C GLU A 198 -3.87 4.44 2.36
N LEU A 199 -4.98 3.69 2.29
CA LEU A 199 -5.39 2.78 3.36
C LEU A 199 -4.55 1.50 3.40
N THR A 200 -4.31 0.88 2.24
CA THR A 200 -3.74 -0.47 2.12
C THR A 200 -2.23 -0.50 2.36
N TYR A 201 -1.48 0.46 1.81
CA TYR A 201 -0.02 0.39 1.78
C TYR A 201 0.65 1.06 2.99
N HIS A 202 -0.13 1.74 3.84
CA HIS A 202 0.38 2.63 4.87
C HIS A 202 0.77 1.93 6.18
N GLN A 203 2.06 1.99 6.55
CA GLN A 203 2.60 1.41 7.80
C GLN A 203 2.40 2.30 9.06
N SER A 204 1.20 2.84 9.29
CA SER A 204 0.94 3.73 10.45
C SER A 204 1.13 3.05 11.81
N LEU A 205 0.76 1.77 11.91
CA LEU A 205 0.63 1.08 13.18
C LEU A 205 1.99 0.80 13.85
N GLN A 206 3.03 0.51 13.07
CA GLN A 206 4.39 0.30 13.59
C GLN A 206 4.99 1.58 14.14
N LYS A 207 4.70 2.70 13.51
CA LYS A 207 5.13 4.02 13.97
C LYS A 207 4.39 4.46 15.23
N ASN A 208 3.14 4.00 15.43
CA ASN A 208 2.40 4.25 16.67
C ASN A 208 2.96 3.49 17.88
N LEU A 209 3.76 2.43 17.70
CA LEU A 209 4.37 1.68 18.82
C LEU A 209 5.31 2.55 19.67
N LEU A 210 5.95 3.55 19.07
CA LEU A 210 6.81 4.49 19.78
C LEU A 210 6.01 5.31 20.80
N GLU A 211 4.89 5.89 20.35
CA GLU A 211 3.98 6.65 21.22
C GLU A 211 3.33 5.74 22.28
N TYR A 212 3.07 4.48 21.94
CA TYR A 212 2.49 3.51 22.88
C TYR A 212 3.46 3.10 23.99
N TYR A 213 4.69 2.72 23.67
CA TYR A 213 5.65 2.23 24.66
C TYR A 213 6.43 3.33 25.38
N LEU A 214 6.67 4.46 24.71
CA LEU A 214 7.51 5.55 25.19
C LEU A 214 6.83 6.92 25.00
N PRO A 215 5.61 7.14 25.51
CA PRO A 215 4.84 8.36 25.25
C PRO A 215 5.58 9.64 25.65
N SER A 216 6.33 9.62 26.76
CA SER A 216 7.09 10.78 27.23
C SER A 216 8.35 11.08 26.40
N LEU A 217 8.88 10.08 25.68
CA LEU A 217 10.07 10.25 24.85
C LEU A 217 9.73 10.45 23.37
N ALA A 218 8.57 9.95 22.93
CA ALA A 218 8.11 10.02 21.54
C ALA A 218 8.26 11.42 20.91
N PRO A 219 7.89 12.54 21.55
CA PRO A 219 8.02 13.87 20.95
C PRO A 219 9.45 14.33 20.61
N TYR A 220 10.46 13.67 21.18
CA TYR A 220 11.88 13.98 20.93
C TYR A 220 12.48 13.16 19.79
N PHE A 221 11.74 12.18 19.24
CA PHE A 221 12.18 11.42 18.08
C PHE A 221 11.88 12.16 16.76
N PRO A 222 12.66 11.92 15.69
CA PRO A 222 12.40 12.51 14.38
C PRO A 222 10.99 12.24 13.86
N LYS A 223 10.38 13.22 13.17
CA LYS A 223 9.03 13.10 12.55
C LYS A 223 8.88 11.87 11.64
N SER A 224 9.96 11.36 11.05
CA SER A 224 9.96 10.15 10.23
C SER A 224 9.55 8.89 10.98
N LEU A 225 9.75 8.85 12.30
CA LEU A 225 9.38 7.75 13.20
C LEU A 225 7.94 7.87 13.74
N HIS A 226 7.26 8.99 13.50
CA HIS A 226 5.85 9.16 13.87
C HIS A 226 4.92 8.64 12.78
N ALA A 227 3.72 8.20 13.19
CA ALA A 227 2.71 7.79 12.24
C ALA A 227 2.28 8.97 11.37
N ARG A 228 2.21 8.72 10.06
CA ARG A 228 1.65 9.66 9.09
C ARG A 228 0.12 9.67 9.21
N SER A 229 -0.48 10.81 8.91
CA SER A 229 -1.94 10.93 8.78
C SER A 229 -2.39 10.26 7.48
N ALA A 230 -3.64 9.80 7.44
CA ALA A 230 -4.32 9.34 6.23
C ALA A 230 -5.32 10.43 5.78
N PRO A 231 -4.85 11.57 5.24
CA PRO A 231 -5.68 12.75 4.98
C PRO A 231 -6.83 12.46 4.02
N LYS A 232 -6.61 11.73 2.92
CA LYS A 232 -7.67 11.49 1.90
C LYS A 232 -8.82 10.68 2.49
N ALA A 233 -8.49 9.57 3.15
CA ALA A 233 -9.48 8.71 3.76
C ALA A 233 -10.15 9.35 5.00
N ASN A 234 -9.45 10.24 5.71
CA ASN A 234 -10.04 11.02 6.81
C ASN A 234 -11.04 12.05 6.29
N GLN A 235 -10.66 12.79 5.24
CA GLN A 235 -11.52 13.78 4.61
C GLN A 235 -12.80 13.14 4.06
N TYR A 236 -12.67 12.06 3.29
CA TYR A 236 -13.82 11.32 2.75
C TYR A 236 -14.82 10.91 3.84
N VAL A 237 -14.34 10.32 4.95
CA VAL A 237 -15.23 9.89 6.03
C VAL A 237 -15.93 11.07 6.72
N LEU A 238 -15.22 12.19 6.93
CA LEU A 238 -15.80 13.39 7.53
C LEU A 238 -16.84 14.03 6.61
N GLU A 239 -16.58 14.09 5.30
CA GLU A 239 -17.52 14.56 4.29
C GLU A 239 -18.78 13.69 4.27
N MET A 240 -18.63 12.36 4.15
CA MET A 240 -19.76 11.42 4.17
C MET A 240 -20.53 11.45 5.49
N ALA A 241 -19.83 11.63 6.62
CA ALA A 241 -20.48 11.81 7.91
C ALA A 241 -21.31 13.08 7.96
N SER A 242 -20.96 14.15 7.24
CA SER A 242 -21.75 15.38 7.21
C SER A 242 -23.01 15.30 6.33
N GLN A 243 -23.08 14.37 5.36
CA GLN A 243 -24.16 14.29 4.39
C GLN A 243 -25.52 13.90 4.97
N THR A 244 -26.60 14.54 4.54
CA THR A 244 -27.97 14.28 5.04
C THR A 244 -28.76 13.28 4.21
N ASN A 245 -28.36 13.04 2.95
CA ASN A 245 -29.08 12.16 2.02
C ASN A 245 -28.45 10.77 1.98
N LEU A 246 -28.66 9.98 3.03
CA LEU A 246 -28.18 8.61 3.14
C LEU A 246 -29.33 7.62 3.03
N ASP A 247 -29.06 6.48 2.40
CA ASP A 247 -30.03 5.41 2.31
C ASP A 247 -30.33 4.85 3.71
N GLY A 248 -31.60 4.54 3.94
CA GLY A 248 -32.09 3.97 5.19
C GLY A 248 -31.46 2.62 5.60
N HIS A 249 -30.72 1.97 4.70
CA HIS A 249 -29.99 0.73 4.98
C HIS A 249 -28.53 0.94 5.36
N SER A 250 -27.95 2.11 5.09
CA SER A 250 -26.55 2.42 5.37
C SER A 250 -26.24 2.44 6.87
N LEU A 251 -24.98 2.16 7.21
CA LEU A 251 -24.51 2.25 8.59
C LEU A 251 -24.57 3.68 9.12
N MET A 252 -24.10 4.66 8.35
CA MET A 252 -24.04 6.05 8.80
C MET A 252 -25.44 6.60 9.12
N GLU A 253 -26.46 6.25 8.31
CA GLU A 253 -27.85 6.64 8.59
C GLU A 253 -28.36 6.02 9.91
N LYS A 254 -27.97 4.79 10.23
CA LYS A 254 -28.28 4.16 11.52
C LYS A 254 -27.63 4.91 12.69
N LEU A 255 -26.37 5.30 12.54
CA LEU A 255 -25.64 6.04 13.58
C LEU A 255 -26.25 7.43 13.81
N LYS A 256 -26.90 8.03 12.81
CA LYS A 256 -27.58 9.34 12.89
C LYS A 256 -29.01 9.31 13.44
N ARG A 257 -29.80 8.26 13.15
CA ARG A 257 -31.28 8.22 13.33
C ARG A 257 -31.85 8.32 14.77
N LYS A 258 -31.02 8.48 15.80
CA LYS A 258 -31.41 8.77 17.20
C LYS A 258 -32.06 7.61 17.98
N GLU A 259 -31.23 7.06 18.86
CA GLU A 259 -31.47 6.50 20.22
C GLU A 259 -30.07 6.37 20.88
N SER A 260 -29.03 6.17 20.06
CA SER A 260 -27.63 6.47 20.35
C SER A 260 -27.30 7.92 19.98
N SER A 261 -27.21 8.84 20.96
CA SER A 261 -26.65 10.19 20.74
C SER A 261 -25.13 10.10 20.56
N LEU A 262 -24.66 9.45 19.49
CA LEU A 262 -23.26 9.49 19.12
C LEU A 262 -23.02 10.84 18.46
N GLU A 263 -22.11 11.64 19.02
CA GLU A 263 -21.64 12.86 18.39
C GLU A 263 -21.17 12.55 16.97
N LEU A 264 -21.33 13.50 16.03
CA LEU A 264 -20.98 13.31 14.61
C LEU A 264 -19.58 12.74 14.42
N MET A 265 -18.61 13.28 15.19
CA MET A 265 -17.22 12.82 15.20
C MET A 265 -17.08 11.38 15.69
N GLN A 266 -17.89 10.96 16.66
CA GLN A 266 -17.90 9.58 17.13
C GLN A 266 -18.46 8.63 16.05
N ALA A 267 -19.51 9.02 15.34
CA ALA A 267 -20.04 8.25 14.22
C ALA A 267 -19.03 8.16 13.05
N ALA A 268 -18.36 9.27 12.72
CA ALA A 268 -17.28 9.30 11.76
C ALA A 268 -16.12 8.37 12.17
N ALA A 269 -15.73 8.39 13.45
CA ALA A 269 -14.69 7.50 13.98
C ALA A 269 -15.08 6.02 13.83
N GLU A 270 -16.33 5.63 14.15
CA GLU A 270 -16.81 4.26 13.96
C GLU A 270 -16.77 3.84 12.47
N CYS A 271 -17.20 4.71 11.56
CA CYS A 271 -17.15 4.40 10.13
C CYS A 271 -15.71 4.33 9.61
N LYS A 272 -14.80 5.19 10.07
CA LYS A 272 -13.37 5.11 9.70
C LYS A 272 -12.75 3.77 10.13
N ASP A 273 -13.08 3.30 11.33
CA ASP A 273 -12.61 2.01 11.86
C ASP A 273 -13.20 0.83 11.10
N HIS A 274 -14.49 0.87 10.77
CA HIS A 274 -15.12 -0.15 9.94
C HIS A 274 -14.59 -0.16 8.49
N MET A 275 -14.28 1.02 7.93
CA MET A 275 -13.64 1.14 6.61
C MET A 275 -12.28 0.45 6.59
N ALA A 276 -11.41 0.78 7.55
CA ALA A 276 -10.08 0.18 7.67
C ALA A 276 -10.14 -1.33 7.96
N ALA A 277 -11.09 -1.77 8.79
CA ALA A 277 -11.26 -3.19 9.07
C ALA A 277 -11.78 -3.99 7.86
N GLY A 278 -12.64 -3.39 7.03
CA GLY A 278 -13.26 -4.08 5.89
C GLY A 278 -12.35 -4.21 4.67
N ILE A 279 -11.48 -3.24 4.42
CA ILE A 279 -10.58 -3.23 3.26
C ILE A 279 -9.49 -4.32 3.36
N ASP A 280 -8.56 -4.18 4.31
CA ASP A 280 -7.37 -5.06 4.38
C ASP A 280 -7.78 -6.51 4.65
N THR A 281 -8.73 -6.74 5.56
CA THR A 281 -9.07 -8.11 5.96
C THR A 281 -9.77 -8.91 4.86
N THR A 282 -10.66 -8.29 4.10
CA THR A 282 -11.32 -8.94 2.96
C THR A 282 -10.39 -9.02 1.76
N GLY A 283 -9.63 -7.95 1.46
CA GLY A 283 -8.67 -7.88 0.36
C GLY A 283 -7.56 -8.92 0.49
N ASP A 284 -6.84 -8.94 1.61
CA ASP A 284 -5.78 -9.92 1.89
C ASP A 284 -6.34 -11.35 1.92
N GLY A 285 -7.49 -11.54 2.59
CA GLY A 285 -8.14 -12.85 2.68
C GLY A 285 -8.50 -13.43 1.30
N LEU A 286 -9.02 -12.61 0.40
CA LEU A 286 -9.28 -13.00 -0.99
C LEU A 286 -8.00 -13.23 -1.78
N CYS A 287 -6.97 -12.42 -1.57
CA CYS A 287 -5.70 -12.52 -2.28
C CYS A 287 -5.03 -13.88 -2.01
N PHE A 288 -4.85 -14.23 -0.73
CA PHE A 288 -4.30 -15.53 -0.34
C PHE A 288 -5.16 -16.70 -0.82
N LEU A 289 -6.49 -16.59 -0.72
CA LEU A 289 -7.41 -17.62 -1.17
C LEU A 289 -7.29 -17.87 -2.69
N MET A 290 -7.33 -16.80 -3.49
CA MET A 290 -7.23 -16.91 -4.94
C MET A 290 -5.86 -17.42 -5.36
N TRP A 291 -4.79 -17.00 -4.68
CA TRP A 291 -3.45 -17.55 -4.89
C TRP A 291 -3.40 -19.06 -4.60
N GLU A 292 -3.92 -19.51 -3.45
CA GLU A 292 -3.97 -20.93 -3.09
C GLU A 292 -4.74 -21.75 -4.14
N LEU A 293 -5.89 -21.27 -4.62
CA LEU A 293 -6.64 -21.97 -5.67
C LEU A 293 -5.93 -21.98 -7.03
N SER A 294 -5.06 -21.00 -7.28
CA SER A 294 -4.31 -20.85 -8.54
C SER A 294 -3.02 -21.67 -8.57
N GLN A 295 -2.60 -22.22 -7.43
CA GLN A 295 -1.43 -23.09 -7.33
C GLN A 295 -1.63 -24.39 -8.12
N PRO A 296 -0.61 -24.88 -8.87
CA PRO A 296 -0.71 -26.11 -9.66
C PRO A 296 -1.23 -27.31 -8.86
N GLN A 297 -0.77 -27.49 -7.62
CA GLN A 297 -1.17 -28.58 -6.72
C GLN A 297 -2.62 -28.51 -6.25
N ASN A 298 -3.25 -27.33 -6.31
CA ASN A 298 -4.59 -27.07 -5.77
C ASN A 298 -5.66 -26.91 -6.87
N LEU A 299 -5.28 -27.03 -8.14
CA LEU A 299 -6.20 -26.96 -9.29
C LEU A 299 -7.35 -27.98 -9.21
N CYS A 300 -7.15 -29.11 -8.54
CA CYS A 300 -8.21 -30.09 -8.29
C CYS A 300 -9.34 -29.51 -7.42
N PHE A 301 -9.00 -28.68 -6.42
CA PHE A 301 -9.96 -28.00 -5.58
C PHE A 301 -10.70 -26.91 -6.37
N GLN A 302 -9.99 -26.17 -7.22
CA GLN A 302 -10.61 -25.19 -8.13
C GLN A 302 -11.61 -25.88 -9.08
N GLN A 303 -11.24 -27.02 -9.65
CA GLN A 303 -12.12 -27.80 -10.53
C GLN A 303 -13.35 -28.35 -9.80
N ARG A 304 -13.22 -28.75 -8.54
CA ARG A 304 -14.35 -29.17 -7.70
C ARG A 304 -15.28 -28.01 -7.36
N LEU A 305 -14.71 -26.84 -7.05
CA LEU A 305 -15.48 -25.62 -6.83
C LEU A 305 -16.28 -25.24 -8.07
N TYR A 306 -15.66 -25.22 -9.25
CA TYR A 306 -16.34 -24.99 -10.52
C TYR A 306 -17.53 -25.93 -10.73
N LYS A 307 -17.37 -27.23 -10.42
CA LYS A 307 -18.46 -28.23 -10.54
C LYS A 307 -19.64 -27.92 -9.62
N GLU A 308 -19.38 -27.52 -8.38
CA GLU A 308 -20.45 -27.11 -7.45
C GLU A 308 -21.17 -25.87 -7.97
N LEU A 309 -20.41 -24.84 -8.39
CA LEU A 309 -20.96 -23.56 -8.82
C LEU A 309 -21.79 -23.66 -10.11
N THR A 310 -21.41 -24.55 -11.03
CA THR A 310 -22.10 -24.74 -12.32
C THR A 310 -23.25 -25.74 -12.28
N ALA A 311 -23.30 -26.62 -11.28
CA ALA A 311 -24.42 -27.54 -11.07
C ALA A 311 -25.65 -26.83 -10.47
N SER A 312 -25.45 -25.72 -9.77
CA SER A 312 -26.53 -24.95 -9.15
C SER A 312 -27.27 -24.05 -10.15
N PRO A 313 -28.59 -23.82 -9.95
CA PRO A 313 -29.32 -22.81 -10.72
C PRO A 313 -28.70 -21.42 -10.62
N ALA A 314 -28.87 -20.59 -11.65
CA ALA A 314 -28.33 -19.22 -11.68
C ALA A 314 -28.80 -18.32 -10.51
N ASN A 315 -29.94 -18.63 -9.90
CA ASN A 315 -30.51 -17.89 -8.76
C ASN A 315 -30.33 -18.63 -7.42
N ALA A 316 -29.45 -19.63 -7.36
CA ALA A 316 -29.21 -20.37 -6.12
C ALA A 316 -28.68 -19.42 -5.02
N PRO A 317 -29.24 -19.49 -3.80
CA PRO A 317 -28.77 -18.69 -2.67
C PRO A 317 -27.28 -18.88 -2.38
N LEU A 318 -26.55 -17.80 -2.06
CA LEU A 318 -25.11 -17.87 -1.75
C LEU A 318 -24.76 -18.78 -0.55
N ASP A 319 -25.69 -18.98 0.37
CA ASP A 319 -25.54 -19.85 1.54
C ASP A 319 -25.73 -21.34 1.23
N SER A 320 -26.12 -21.70 0.01
CA SER A 320 -26.30 -23.09 -0.40
C SER A 320 -25.00 -23.80 -0.85
N TYR A 321 -23.92 -23.06 -1.11
CA TYR A 321 -22.66 -23.60 -1.63
C TYR A 321 -21.74 -24.12 -0.52
N ILE A 322 -21.83 -25.42 -0.23
CA ILE A 322 -21.14 -26.09 0.89
C ILE A 322 -19.62 -26.16 0.66
N TYR A 323 -19.18 -26.45 -0.56
CA TYR A 323 -17.77 -26.56 -0.89
C TYR A 323 -17.11 -25.17 -1.01
N LEU A 324 -17.81 -24.17 -1.53
CA LEU A 324 -17.37 -22.78 -1.44
C LEU A 324 -17.12 -22.35 0.02
N ASP A 325 -18.02 -22.72 0.94
CA ASP A 325 -17.82 -22.48 2.38
C ASP A 325 -16.56 -23.17 2.92
N ALA A 326 -16.33 -24.42 2.52
CA ALA A 326 -15.13 -25.17 2.89
C ALA A 326 -13.83 -24.51 2.37
N VAL A 327 -13.85 -24.01 1.13
CA VAL A 327 -12.72 -23.31 0.49
C VAL A 327 -12.39 -22.01 1.22
N ILE A 328 -13.39 -21.15 1.46
CA ILE A 328 -13.20 -19.88 2.19
C ILE A 328 -12.65 -20.15 3.58
N LYS A 329 -13.24 -21.12 4.29
CA LYS A 329 -12.83 -21.43 5.66
C LYS A 329 -11.42 -21.98 5.74
N GLU A 330 -11.00 -22.79 4.78
CA GLU A 330 -9.63 -23.29 4.73
C GLU A 330 -8.63 -22.17 4.41
N ALA A 331 -8.97 -21.26 3.49
CA ALA A 331 -8.11 -20.13 3.19
C ALA A 331 -7.91 -19.24 4.42
N LEU A 332 -9.00 -18.89 5.11
CA LEU A 332 -8.94 -18.10 6.35
C LEU A 332 -8.25 -18.83 7.50
N ARG A 333 -8.18 -20.17 7.48
CA ARG A 333 -7.42 -20.96 8.44
C ARG A 333 -5.91 -20.88 8.13
N CYS A 334 -5.54 -21.08 6.87
CA CYS A 334 -4.16 -21.03 6.39
C CYS A 334 -3.59 -19.62 6.52
N ALA A 335 -4.23 -18.63 5.91
CA ALA A 335 -3.83 -17.23 5.93
C ALA A 335 -4.92 -16.39 6.63
N PRO A 336 -5.00 -16.42 7.97
CA PRO A 336 -5.94 -15.55 8.69
C PRO A 336 -5.54 -14.08 8.47
N PRO A 337 -6.42 -13.21 7.95
CA PRO A 337 -6.05 -11.82 7.65
C PRO A 337 -5.58 -11.03 8.86
N ILE A 338 -6.08 -11.37 10.06
CA ILE A 338 -5.59 -10.87 11.35
C ILE A 338 -4.90 -12.03 12.09
N PRO A 339 -3.61 -12.28 11.87
CA PRO A 339 -2.90 -13.41 12.47
C PRO A 339 -2.40 -13.14 13.90
N MET A 340 -2.48 -11.91 14.38
CA MET A 340 -1.89 -11.40 15.62
C MET A 340 -2.45 -12.02 16.91
N SER A 341 -1.76 -11.80 18.04
CA SER A 341 -2.26 -12.10 19.39
C SER A 341 -3.42 -11.18 19.77
N LEU A 342 -4.48 -11.66 20.43
CA LEU A 342 -5.61 -10.82 20.86
C LEU A 342 -5.57 -10.55 22.38
N PRO A 343 -4.74 -9.62 22.90
CA PRO A 343 -4.44 -9.52 24.32
C PRO A 343 -5.64 -9.13 25.20
N ARG A 344 -5.72 -9.75 26.37
CA ARG A 344 -6.72 -9.48 27.41
C ARG A 344 -6.08 -9.44 28.78
N TYR A 345 -6.68 -8.70 29.72
CA TYR A 345 -6.32 -8.80 31.13
C TYR A 345 -7.08 -9.92 31.80
N VAL A 346 -6.36 -10.72 32.59
CA VAL A 346 -6.98 -11.63 33.55
C VAL A 346 -7.74 -10.79 34.59
N PRO A 347 -9.04 -11.08 34.82
CA PRO A 347 -9.85 -10.38 35.82
C PRO A 347 -9.33 -10.51 37.25
N ALA A 348 -9.90 -9.69 38.14
CA ALA A 348 -9.64 -9.74 39.57
C ALA A 348 -9.82 -11.17 40.14
N GLY A 349 -8.92 -11.52 41.07
CA GLY A 349 -8.87 -12.85 41.71
C GLY A 349 -8.12 -13.93 40.92
N GLY A 350 -7.58 -13.61 39.73
CA GLY A 350 -6.85 -14.57 38.90
C GLY A 350 -7.75 -15.65 38.28
N ARG A 351 -7.18 -16.48 37.41
CA ARG A 351 -7.88 -17.56 36.70
C ARG A 351 -6.99 -18.77 36.54
N GLU A 352 -7.61 -19.95 36.49
CA GLU A 352 -6.92 -21.18 36.09
C GLU A 352 -7.17 -21.40 34.59
N ILE A 353 -6.09 -21.45 33.80
CA ILE A 353 -6.15 -21.63 32.34
C ILE A 353 -5.18 -22.74 31.98
N ASP A 354 -5.66 -23.79 31.31
CA ASP A 354 -4.87 -24.97 30.95
C ASP A 354 -4.08 -25.58 32.12
N GLY A 355 -4.67 -25.56 33.33
CA GLY A 355 -4.05 -26.06 34.56
C GLY A 355 -3.01 -25.13 35.21
N TYR A 356 -2.83 -23.93 34.67
CA TYR A 356 -1.94 -22.92 35.25
C TYR A 356 -2.74 -21.85 35.98
N VAL A 357 -2.32 -21.52 37.21
CA VAL A 357 -2.86 -20.37 37.95
C VAL A 357 -2.25 -19.09 37.40
N VAL A 358 -3.06 -18.31 36.71
CA VAL A 358 -2.69 -17.04 36.09
C VAL A 358 -3.19 -15.89 36.97
N PRO A 359 -2.30 -15.07 37.56
CA PRO A 359 -2.71 -13.97 38.43
C PRO A 359 -3.53 -12.90 37.71
N GLU A 360 -4.31 -12.15 38.48
CA GLU A 360 -5.02 -10.97 37.98
C GLU A 360 -4.06 -9.99 37.28
N HIS A 361 -4.59 -9.26 36.30
CA HIS A 361 -3.86 -8.27 35.51
C HIS A 361 -2.66 -8.84 34.72
N THR A 362 -2.53 -10.16 34.62
CA THR A 362 -1.66 -10.80 33.62
C THR A 362 -2.27 -10.62 32.23
N ILE A 363 -1.44 -10.37 31.22
CA ILE A 363 -1.87 -10.32 29.82
C ILE A 363 -1.95 -11.76 29.30
N VAL A 364 -3.11 -12.16 28.82
CA VAL A 364 -3.32 -13.47 28.18
C VAL A 364 -3.84 -13.29 26.76
N SER A 365 -3.42 -14.17 25.85
CA SER A 365 -3.85 -14.10 24.45
C SER A 365 -3.86 -15.45 23.75
N CYS A 366 -4.66 -15.55 22.69
CA CYS A 366 -4.49 -16.52 21.62
C CYS A 366 -4.25 -15.75 20.32
N GLN A 367 -3.46 -16.33 19.41
CA GLN A 367 -3.27 -15.79 18.06
C GLN A 367 -3.79 -16.78 17.01
N PRO A 368 -4.69 -16.37 16.09
CA PRO A 368 -5.27 -17.28 15.09
C PRO A 368 -4.23 -18.08 14.32
N TYR A 369 -3.11 -17.46 13.96
CA TYR A 369 -2.03 -18.10 13.22
C TYR A 369 -1.49 -19.36 13.92
N SER A 370 -1.27 -19.30 15.24
CA SER A 370 -0.79 -20.46 16.02
C SER A 370 -1.90 -21.44 16.35
N VAL A 371 -3.09 -20.94 16.72
CA VAL A 371 -4.25 -21.79 17.05
C VAL A 371 -4.56 -22.76 15.92
N HIS A 372 -4.50 -22.29 14.67
CA HIS A 372 -4.78 -23.10 13.49
C HIS A 372 -3.66 -24.06 13.07
N ARG A 373 -2.49 -24.01 13.74
CA ARG A 373 -1.28 -24.72 13.31
C ARG A 373 -0.64 -25.63 14.35
N ILE A 374 -0.84 -25.37 15.63
CA ILE A 374 -0.15 -26.12 16.70
C ILE A 374 -0.83 -27.47 16.97
N ASN A 375 -2.15 -27.56 16.83
CA ASN A 375 -2.88 -28.78 17.13
C ASN A 375 -3.08 -29.66 15.88
N GLU A 376 -2.07 -30.47 15.56
CA GLU A 376 -2.11 -31.38 14.41
C GLU A 376 -3.18 -32.47 14.51
N SER A 377 -3.65 -32.81 15.71
CA SER A 377 -4.76 -33.77 15.86
C SER A 377 -6.09 -33.22 15.34
N VAL A 378 -6.26 -31.89 15.37
CA VAL A 378 -7.46 -31.22 14.83
C VAL A 378 -7.24 -30.76 13.38
N PHE A 379 -6.03 -30.28 13.07
CA PHE A 379 -5.63 -29.87 11.72
C PHE A 379 -4.39 -30.64 11.25
N PRO A 380 -4.56 -31.88 10.74
CA PRO A 380 -3.46 -32.63 10.15
C PRO A 380 -2.87 -31.89 8.94
N GLU A 381 -1.54 -31.91 8.82
CA GLU A 381 -0.77 -31.13 7.83
C GLU A 381 -1.25 -29.66 7.82
N PRO A 382 -1.09 -28.91 8.93
CA PRO A 382 -1.75 -27.62 9.11
C PRO A 382 -1.27 -26.54 8.14
N ASP A 383 -0.09 -26.67 7.56
CA ASP A 383 0.42 -25.72 6.58
C ASP A 383 -0.07 -26.03 5.15
N ARG A 384 -0.76 -27.17 4.94
CA ARG A 384 -1.32 -27.55 3.64
C ARG A 384 -2.75 -27.05 3.48
N PHE A 385 -3.00 -26.31 2.40
CA PHE A 385 -4.35 -25.94 1.97
C PHE A 385 -5.14 -27.19 1.54
N ASN A 386 -6.18 -27.52 2.30
CA ASN A 386 -7.04 -28.66 2.00
C ASN A 386 -8.51 -28.39 2.43
N PRO A 387 -9.37 -27.90 1.53
CA PRO A 387 -10.78 -27.63 1.84
C PRO A 387 -11.57 -28.86 2.31
N GLU A 388 -11.18 -30.06 1.87
CA GLU A 388 -11.90 -31.32 2.17
C GLU A 388 -12.01 -31.60 3.67
N ARG A 389 -11.08 -31.09 4.48
CA ARG A 389 -11.11 -31.27 5.94
C ARG A 389 -12.36 -30.69 6.58
N TRP A 390 -12.99 -29.69 5.95
CA TRP A 390 -14.23 -29.08 6.46
C TRP A 390 -15.48 -29.89 6.12
N LEU A 391 -15.37 -30.87 5.22
CA LEU A 391 -16.45 -31.78 4.85
C LEU A 391 -16.41 -33.11 5.60
N ALA A 392 -15.28 -33.46 6.21
CA ALA A 392 -15.17 -34.65 7.05
C ALA A 392 -16.05 -34.51 8.31
N GLU A 393 -16.81 -35.55 8.65
CA GLU A 393 -17.64 -35.57 9.87
C GLU A 393 -16.79 -35.77 11.13
N GLU A 394 -15.78 -36.64 11.06
CA GLU A 394 -14.88 -36.94 12.17
C GLU A 394 -14.09 -35.68 12.54
N GLY A 395 -14.11 -35.29 13.83
CA GLY A 395 -13.43 -34.09 14.33
C GLY A 395 -14.03 -32.76 13.85
N ALA A 396 -15.21 -32.77 13.21
CA ALA A 396 -15.83 -31.55 12.68
C ALA A 396 -16.11 -30.53 13.79
N THR A 397 -16.59 -30.99 14.95
CA THR A 397 -16.91 -30.14 16.10
C THR A 397 -15.67 -29.41 16.61
N GLU A 398 -14.57 -30.13 16.78
CA GLU A 398 -13.29 -29.64 17.26
C GLU A 398 -12.69 -28.62 16.28
N ARG A 399 -12.67 -28.96 14.98
CA ARG A 399 -12.22 -28.04 13.91
C ARG A 399 -13.03 -26.74 13.90
N ASN A 400 -14.35 -26.85 14.03
CA ASN A 400 -15.24 -25.68 14.07
C ASN A 400 -14.99 -24.81 15.30
N ARG A 401 -14.74 -25.42 16.46
CA ARG A 401 -14.49 -24.70 17.71
C ARG A 401 -13.11 -24.05 17.77
N LEU A 402 -12.11 -24.63 17.09
CA LEU A 402 -10.77 -24.04 16.96
C LEU A 402 -10.64 -23.04 15.80
N PHE A 403 -11.64 -22.91 14.93
CA PHE A 403 -11.63 -21.91 13.89
C PHE A 403 -11.80 -20.50 14.49
N PHE A 404 -10.70 -19.73 14.51
CA PHE A 404 -10.55 -18.50 15.27
C PHE A 404 -10.20 -17.27 14.41
N SER A 405 -10.33 -17.35 13.07
CA SER A 405 -10.04 -16.21 12.16
C SER A 405 -10.93 -14.99 12.39
N PHE A 406 -12.15 -15.18 12.90
CA PHE A 406 -13.08 -14.09 13.24
C PHE A 406 -13.12 -13.82 14.77
N ALA A 407 -12.15 -14.35 15.52
CA ALA A 407 -12.21 -14.49 16.97
C ALA A 407 -13.50 -15.20 17.45
N THR A 408 -13.84 -15.11 18.74
CA THR A 408 -15.09 -15.67 19.27
C THR A 408 -15.68 -14.84 20.41
N GLY A 409 -16.91 -15.18 20.82
CA GLY A 409 -17.64 -14.57 21.92
C GLY A 409 -18.05 -13.11 21.71
N GLY A 410 -18.24 -12.37 22.80
CA GLY A 410 -18.81 -11.02 22.77
C GLY A 410 -17.99 -9.99 21.98
N ARG A 411 -16.68 -10.26 21.82
CA ARG A 411 -15.72 -9.45 21.06
C ARG A 411 -15.39 -10.02 19.68
N GLY A 412 -16.08 -11.07 19.24
CA GLY A 412 -15.93 -11.63 17.89
C GLY A 412 -16.26 -10.62 16.80
N CYS A 413 -15.67 -10.81 15.62
CA CYS A 413 -15.76 -9.91 14.47
C CYS A 413 -17.22 -9.57 14.14
N THR A 414 -17.53 -8.27 14.16
CA THR A 414 -18.87 -7.77 13.83
C THR A 414 -19.16 -7.86 12.33
N GLY A 415 -18.14 -7.66 11.48
CA GLY A 415 -18.23 -7.71 10.02
C GLY A 415 -18.28 -9.10 9.40
N LYS A 416 -18.24 -10.18 10.20
CA LYS A 416 -18.11 -11.57 9.70
C LYS A 416 -19.10 -11.92 8.59
N ASN A 417 -20.38 -11.59 8.77
CA ASN A 417 -21.39 -11.93 7.77
C ASN A 417 -21.20 -11.15 6.47
N LEU A 418 -20.83 -9.88 6.55
CA LEU A 418 -20.60 -9.03 5.39
C LEU A 418 -19.40 -9.54 4.59
N ALA A 419 -18.26 -9.76 5.26
CA ALA A 419 -17.06 -10.30 4.64
C ALA A 419 -17.29 -11.66 3.97
N LEU A 420 -18.03 -12.57 4.62
CA LEU A 420 -18.35 -13.87 4.01
C LEU A 420 -19.23 -13.73 2.76
N VAL A 421 -20.20 -12.81 2.76
CA VAL A 421 -21.04 -12.55 1.58
C VAL A 421 -20.22 -11.94 0.44
N GLU A 422 -19.37 -10.95 0.74
CA GLU A 422 -18.45 -10.33 -0.23
C GLU A 422 -17.51 -11.37 -0.84
N MET A 423 -16.88 -12.21 0.00
CA MET A 423 -15.99 -13.27 -0.47
C MET A 423 -16.72 -14.30 -1.33
N LYS A 424 -17.88 -14.79 -0.86
CA LYS A 424 -18.68 -15.78 -1.60
C LYS A 424 -19.13 -15.25 -2.95
N MET A 425 -19.60 -14.00 -3.00
CA MET A 425 -20.05 -13.38 -4.25
C MET A 425 -18.91 -13.34 -5.26
N LEU A 426 -17.76 -12.75 -4.89
CA LEU A 426 -16.64 -12.62 -5.81
C LEU A 426 -16.16 -13.98 -6.32
N LEU A 427 -15.96 -14.94 -5.41
CA LEU A 427 -15.46 -16.28 -5.77
C LEU A 427 -16.45 -17.05 -6.63
N ARG A 428 -17.76 -16.94 -6.35
CA ARG A 428 -18.79 -17.52 -7.20
C ARG A 428 -18.69 -16.95 -8.61
N GLU A 429 -18.61 -15.62 -8.75
CA GLU A 429 -18.62 -15.00 -10.07
C GLU A 429 -17.34 -15.31 -10.87
N VAL A 430 -16.18 -15.34 -10.20
CA VAL A 430 -14.89 -15.70 -10.81
C VAL A 430 -14.84 -17.17 -11.19
N TYR A 431 -15.00 -18.09 -10.22
CA TYR A 431 -14.74 -19.52 -10.42
C TYR A 431 -15.88 -20.30 -11.07
N SER A 432 -17.02 -19.66 -11.37
CA SER A 432 -18.05 -20.24 -12.26
C SER A 432 -17.76 -19.98 -13.75
N ARG A 433 -16.89 -19.01 -14.07
CA ARG A 433 -16.63 -18.55 -15.45
C ARG A 433 -15.18 -18.69 -15.89
N TYR A 434 -14.25 -18.54 -14.95
CA TYR A 434 -12.84 -18.45 -15.22
C TYR A 434 -12.06 -19.52 -14.45
N ARG A 435 -10.90 -19.86 -15.02
CA ARG A 435 -9.85 -20.62 -14.36
C ARG A 435 -8.69 -19.68 -14.09
N THR A 436 -8.15 -19.73 -12.89
CA THR A 436 -6.99 -18.92 -12.50
C THR A 436 -5.75 -19.79 -12.33
N MET A 437 -4.59 -19.24 -12.65
CA MET A 437 -3.27 -19.86 -12.50
C MET A 437 -2.28 -18.78 -12.08
N VAL A 438 -1.26 -19.17 -11.31
CA VAL A 438 -0.13 -18.27 -11.02
C VAL A 438 0.57 -17.94 -12.34
N ALA A 439 0.78 -16.65 -12.57
CA ALA A 439 1.45 -16.19 -13.78
C ALA A 439 2.92 -16.60 -13.78
N SER A 440 3.45 -16.98 -14.94
CA SER A 440 4.84 -17.46 -15.07
C SER A 440 5.89 -16.38 -14.79
N ASP A 441 5.49 -15.12 -14.88
CA ASP A 441 6.27 -13.90 -14.65
C ASP A 441 6.07 -13.32 -13.24
N MET A 442 5.33 -13.99 -12.35
CA MET A 442 5.15 -13.52 -10.98
C MET A 442 6.48 -13.55 -10.21
N THR A 443 6.97 -12.37 -9.82
CA THR A 443 8.17 -12.19 -8.96
C THR A 443 7.83 -11.96 -7.49
N ALA A 444 6.59 -11.57 -7.18
CA ALA A 444 6.14 -11.24 -5.83
C ALA A 444 6.13 -12.45 -4.88
N SER A 445 6.39 -12.19 -3.59
CA SER A 445 6.39 -13.22 -2.52
C SER A 445 5.05 -13.26 -1.79
N MET A 446 4.40 -14.43 -1.76
CA MET A 446 3.19 -14.67 -0.97
C MET A 446 3.49 -15.12 0.46
N LYS A 447 4.71 -14.88 0.94
CA LYS A 447 5.01 -15.04 2.36
C LYS A 447 4.25 -13.97 3.14
N LEU A 448 3.63 -14.36 4.25
CA LEU A 448 2.91 -13.44 5.13
C LEU A 448 3.89 -12.45 5.79
N ASP A 449 3.77 -11.18 5.43
CA ASP A 449 4.40 -10.05 6.08
C ASP A 449 3.51 -9.51 7.21
N ASP A 450 4.09 -9.17 8.35
CA ASP A 450 3.36 -8.78 9.57
C ASP A 450 3.23 -7.26 9.64
N GLN A 451 2.00 -6.73 9.58
CA GLN A 451 1.74 -5.31 9.78
C GLN A 451 1.30 -5.01 11.21
N ILE A 452 1.80 -5.79 12.18
CA ILE A 452 1.44 -5.81 13.61
C ILE A 452 0.07 -6.44 13.87
N ILE A 453 -0.91 -6.18 13.00
CA ILE A 453 -2.29 -6.62 13.17
C ILE A 453 -2.74 -7.52 12.03
N SER A 454 -2.68 -6.98 10.82
CA SER A 454 -2.98 -7.67 9.57
C SER A 454 -1.73 -8.32 8.99
N SER A 455 -1.94 -9.22 8.04
CA SER A 455 -0.86 -9.73 7.22
C SER A 455 -1.23 -9.67 5.75
N ARG A 456 -0.25 -9.24 4.96
CA ARG A 456 -0.31 -9.11 3.50
C ARG A 456 0.84 -9.89 2.86
N PRO A 457 0.86 -10.02 1.52
CA PRO A 457 2.03 -10.53 0.81
C PRO A 457 3.28 -9.66 1.06
N GLU A 458 4.45 -10.29 1.09
CA GLU A 458 5.74 -9.63 1.31
C GLU A 458 6.10 -8.70 0.14
N GLY A 459 6.61 -7.50 0.47
CA GLY A 459 6.98 -6.47 -0.51
C GLY A 459 5.91 -5.41 -0.78
N GLN A 460 4.69 -5.56 -0.24
CA GLN A 460 3.57 -4.65 -0.51
C GLN A 460 3.61 -3.37 0.34
N SER A 461 4.71 -2.59 0.42
CA SER A 461 4.86 -1.42 1.33
C SER A 461 4.86 -0.04 0.68
N TRP A 462 4.56 1.01 1.46
CA TRP A 462 4.68 2.41 1.07
C TRP A 462 5.99 3.09 1.56
N PRO A 463 6.62 3.98 0.75
CA PRO A 463 6.34 4.17 -0.66
C PRO A 463 6.69 2.87 -1.40
N ALA A 464 5.99 2.58 -2.49
CA ALA A 464 6.60 1.71 -3.50
C ALA A 464 8.03 2.24 -3.68
N GLU A 465 9.05 1.39 -3.66
CA GLU A 465 10.41 1.84 -3.92
C GLU A 465 10.37 2.81 -5.10
N GLU A 466 11.08 3.94 -5.02
CA GLU A 466 11.18 4.84 -6.15
C GLU A 466 11.70 4.00 -7.34
N THR A 467 10.77 3.61 -8.20
CA THR A 467 11.01 2.64 -9.28
C THR A 467 11.63 3.35 -10.47
N THR A 468 11.90 4.65 -10.35
CA THR A 468 12.47 5.47 -11.41
C THR A 468 13.67 6.29 -10.94
N ASP A 469 14.70 6.41 -11.77
CA ASP A 469 15.80 7.36 -11.60
C ASP A 469 15.53 8.55 -12.52
N THR A 470 14.92 9.59 -11.95
CA THR A 470 14.57 10.83 -12.64
C THR A 470 15.66 11.88 -12.48
N ILE A 471 15.99 12.57 -13.57
CA ILE A 471 16.81 13.78 -13.53
C ILE A 471 16.28 14.84 -14.48
N VAL A 472 16.06 16.03 -13.95
CA VAL A 472 15.71 17.21 -14.74
C VAL A 472 16.81 18.25 -14.61
N MET A 473 17.30 18.71 -15.76
CA MET A 473 18.34 19.72 -15.84
C MET A 473 17.76 20.98 -16.44
N SER A 474 17.65 22.05 -15.64
CA SER A 474 17.18 23.35 -16.09
C SER A 474 18.33 24.37 -16.10
N VAL A 475 18.56 25.02 -17.24
CA VAL A 475 19.51 26.14 -17.36
C VAL A 475 18.77 27.31 -17.98
N LYS A 476 18.57 28.38 -17.20
CA LYS A 476 17.70 29.51 -17.56
C LYS A 476 16.30 29.01 -17.97
N ASP A 477 15.89 29.29 -19.20
CA ASP A 477 14.56 28.98 -19.73
C ASP A 477 14.54 27.66 -20.51
N TRP A 478 15.55 26.80 -20.40
CA TRP A 478 15.63 25.54 -21.14
C TRP A 478 15.82 24.36 -20.20
N TYR A 479 15.20 23.23 -20.54
CA TYR A 479 15.28 22.02 -19.74
C TYR A 479 15.52 20.76 -20.58
N VAL A 480 16.11 19.76 -19.92
CA VAL A 480 16.26 18.39 -20.42
C VAL A 480 15.89 17.45 -19.27
N ASP A 481 14.91 16.59 -19.49
CA ASP A 481 14.33 15.65 -18.52
C ASP A 481 14.50 14.21 -19.00
N LEU A 482 15.05 13.35 -18.14
CA LEU A 482 15.13 11.92 -18.34
C LEU A 482 14.66 11.18 -17.10
N ARG A 483 13.72 10.25 -17.31
CA ARG A 483 13.25 9.29 -16.31
C ARG A 483 13.48 7.86 -16.79
N ILE A 484 14.25 7.10 -16.01
CA ILE A 484 14.58 5.69 -16.30
C ILE A 484 13.93 4.78 -15.27
N GLU A 485 13.26 3.71 -15.69
CA GLU A 485 12.82 2.64 -14.79
C GLU A 485 14.03 1.91 -14.21
N THR A 486 14.16 1.85 -12.87
CA THR A 486 15.33 1.25 -12.20
C THR A 486 15.38 -0.26 -12.36
N GLU A 487 14.24 -0.93 -12.51
CA GLU A 487 14.17 -2.39 -12.69
C GLU A 487 14.54 -2.82 -14.12
N THR A 488 14.01 -2.11 -15.13
CA THR A 488 14.16 -2.52 -16.54
C THR A 488 15.30 -1.81 -17.25
N GLY A 489 15.75 -0.66 -16.73
CA GLY A 489 16.71 0.23 -17.38
C GLY A 489 16.16 0.93 -18.62
N LYS A 490 14.83 0.89 -18.85
CA LYS A 490 14.19 1.53 -20.00
C LYS A 490 13.81 2.99 -19.71
N ILE A 491 13.65 3.76 -20.77
CA ILE A 491 13.11 5.13 -20.70
C ILE A 491 11.62 5.03 -20.37
N ASP A 492 11.22 5.61 -19.24
CA ASP A 492 9.82 5.86 -18.87
C ASP A 492 9.34 7.13 -19.59
N TRP A 493 10.10 8.21 -19.47
CA TRP A 493 10.00 9.37 -20.37
C TRP A 493 11.34 10.07 -20.58
N ALA A 494 11.41 10.78 -21.71
CA ALA A 494 12.50 11.68 -22.06
C ALA A 494 11.91 12.87 -22.82
N ILE A 495 12.08 14.07 -22.26
CA ILE A 495 11.46 15.30 -22.76
C ILE A 495 12.50 16.44 -22.73
N ALA A 496 12.47 17.31 -23.73
CA ALA A 496 13.28 18.52 -23.72
C ALA A 496 12.60 19.67 -24.45
N GLY A 497 12.89 20.89 -23.99
CA GLY A 497 12.37 22.10 -24.61
C GLY A 497 12.57 23.33 -23.76
N GLN A 498 11.64 24.28 -23.89
CA GLN A 498 11.67 25.58 -23.23
C GLN A 498 10.73 25.58 -22.03
N ARG A 499 11.21 26.16 -20.94
CA ARG A 499 10.46 26.46 -19.71
C ARG A 499 10.02 27.93 -19.75
N ILE A 500 8.73 28.18 -19.88
CA ILE A 500 8.15 29.52 -20.03
C ILE A 500 7.42 29.88 -18.73
N VAL A 501 7.91 30.90 -18.02
CA VAL A 501 7.26 31.39 -16.80
C VAL A 501 6.13 32.36 -17.18
N GLU A 502 4.87 31.97 -16.95
CA GLU A 502 3.68 32.78 -17.29
C GLU A 502 3.37 33.83 -16.22
N SER A 503 3.57 33.52 -14.94
CA SER A 503 3.31 34.41 -13.81
C SER A 503 4.37 34.22 -12.72
N GLN A 504 4.69 35.29 -11.98
CA GLN A 504 5.63 35.21 -10.84
C GLN A 504 4.94 34.87 -9.52
N GLU A 505 3.63 35.11 -9.38
CA GLU A 505 2.87 34.71 -8.20
C GLU A 505 1.42 34.31 -8.58
N PRO A 506 1.00 33.05 -8.36
CA PRO A 506 1.86 31.87 -8.14
C PRO A 506 2.74 31.57 -9.38
N LEU A 507 3.87 30.88 -9.18
CA LEU A 507 4.85 30.61 -10.25
C LEU A 507 4.29 29.58 -11.23
N ARG A 508 3.55 30.06 -12.23
CA ARG A 508 2.98 29.22 -13.28
C ARG A 508 3.97 29.09 -14.42
N VAL A 509 4.25 27.85 -14.79
CA VAL A 509 5.27 27.49 -15.77
C VAL A 509 4.66 26.59 -16.83
N THR A 510 4.98 26.87 -18.09
CA THR A 510 4.63 26.04 -19.23
C THR A 510 5.88 25.40 -19.81
N PHE A 511 5.85 24.10 -20.05
CA PHE A 511 6.94 23.35 -20.66
C PHE A 511 6.60 23.07 -22.13
N SER A 512 7.47 23.49 -23.04
CA SER A 512 7.37 23.10 -24.45
C SER A 512 8.04 21.76 -24.69
N HIS A 513 7.46 20.96 -25.59
CA HIS A 513 7.91 19.61 -25.90
C HIS A 513 8.51 19.59 -27.31
N GLU A 514 9.76 20.05 -27.45
CA GLU A 514 10.47 20.01 -28.74
C GLU A 514 11.02 18.62 -29.05
N LEU A 515 11.29 17.83 -28.01
CA LEU A 515 11.57 16.40 -28.05
C LEU A 515 10.70 15.74 -26.97
N ASP A 516 9.98 14.68 -27.34
CA ASP A 516 9.07 14.00 -26.42
C ASP A 516 8.91 12.52 -26.81
N SER A 517 9.36 11.64 -25.92
CA SER A 517 9.24 10.18 -26.06
C SER A 517 7.79 9.67 -26.18
N HIS A 518 6.80 10.42 -25.72
CA HIS A 518 5.37 10.07 -25.80
C HIS A 518 4.70 10.62 -27.07
N ASN A 519 5.46 11.29 -27.94
CA ASN A 519 4.97 11.93 -29.15
C ASN A 519 3.90 13.02 -28.92
N ALA A 520 3.91 13.66 -27.75
CA ALA A 520 2.92 14.65 -27.34
C ALA A 520 3.39 16.11 -27.59
N PHE A 521 3.95 16.38 -28.78
CA PHE A 521 4.55 17.68 -29.13
C PHE A 521 3.61 18.89 -29.12
N GLU A 522 2.30 18.65 -29.25
CA GLU A 522 1.26 19.69 -29.24
C GLU A 522 0.62 19.88 -27.85
N THR A 523 0.97 19.02 -26.88
CA THR A 523 0.47 19.12 -25.51
C THR A 523 1.17 20.26 -24.80
N ILE A 524 0.39 21.09 -24.12
CA ILE A 524 0.89 22.17 -23.28
C ILE A 524 0.90 21.63 -21.84
N ASP A 525 2.08 21.28 -21.33
CA ASP A 525 2.23 20.90 -19.92
C ASP A 525 2.42 22.17 -19.08
N CYS A 526 1.54 22.34 -18.09
CA CYS A 526 1.51 23.51 -17.22
C CYS A 526 1.52 23.11 -15.75
N GLY A 527 2.58 23.51 -15.04
CA GLY A 527 2.74 23.34 -13.61
C GLY A 527 2.67 24.65 -12.84
N THR A 528 2.09 24.61 -11.65
CA THR A 528 2.15 25.71 -10.66
C THR A 528 3.12 25.32 -9.55
N PHE A 529 4.20 26.08 -9.43
CA PHE A 529 5.27 25.82 -8.47
C PHE A 529 5.09 26.64 -7.19
N VAL A 530 5.28 25.98 -6.05
CA VAL A 530 5.23 26.57 -4.72
C VAL A 530 6.49 26.16 -3.93
N PRO A 531 7.32 27.12 -3.50
CA PRO A 531 8.51 26.80 -2.71
C PRO A 531 8.13 26.26 -1.32
N LEU A 532 8.77 25.16 -0.92
CA LEU A 532 8.56 24.50 0.35
C LEU A 532 9.58 24.97 1.41
N PRO A 533 9.24 24.91 2.72
CA PRO A 533 10.12 25.39 3.79
C PRO A 533 11.48 24.68 3.91
N ASN A 534 11.64 23.52 3.28
CA ASN A 534 12.87 22.73 3.26
C ASN A 534 13.78 23.05 2.07
N GLY A 535 13.39 23.97 1.18
CA GLY A 535 14.14 24.35 -0.01
C GLY A 535 13.76 23.58 -1.27
N ASP A 536 12.87 22.59 -1.18
CA ASP A 536 12.28 21.92 -2.34
C ASP A 536 11.19 22.78 -2.97
N ASP A 537 10.79 22.46 -4.21
CA ASP A 537 9.60 23.04 -4.85
C ASP A 537 8.48 21.99 -4.98
N LEU A 538 7.25 22.40 -4.73
CA LEU A 538 6.05 21.61 -5.01
C LEU A 538 5.46 22.08 -6.34
N GLU A 539 5.45 21.21 -7.34
CA GLU A 539 4.70 21.40 -8.57
C GLU A 539 3.30 20.80 -8.43
N MET A 540 2.30 21.55 -8.89
CA MET A 540 0.93 21.10 -9.03
C MET A 540 0.47 21.33 -10.46
N GLY A 541 0.01 20.29 -11.14
CA GLY A 541 -0.44 20.36 -12.53
C GLY A 541 -1.43 19.26 -12.87
N SER A 542 -1.74 19.12 -14.15
CA SER A 542 -2.63 18.09 -14.67
C SER A 542 -1.97 17.40 -15.85
N MET A 543 -1.87 16.06 -15.83
CA MET A 543 -1.19 15.29 -16.87
C MET A 543 -2.10 14.20 -17.47
N PRO A 544 -2.03 13.93 -18.78
CA PRO A 544 -2.68 12.76 -19.38
C PRO A 544 -2.07 11.45 -18.87
N ARG A 545 -2.90 10.42 -18.64
CA ARG A 545 -2.45 9.09 -18.22
C ARG A 545 -2.09 8.21 -19.41
N HIS A 546 -0.86 8.34 -19.90
CA HIS A 546 -0.36 7.58 -21.05
C HIS A 546 -0.32 6.06 -20.82
N ASP A 547 -0.19 5.63 -19.56
CA ASP A 547 -0.28 4.23 -19.13
C ASP A 547 -1.70 3.64 -19.20
N LEU A 548 -2.72 4.51 -19.22
CA LEU A 548 -4.14 4.14 -19.24
C LEU A 548 -4.90 4.90 -20.33
N PRO A 549 -4.80 4.47 -21.61
CA PRO A 549 -5.44 5.16 -22.72
C PRO A 549 -6.95 5.38 -22.52
N GLY A 550 -7.38 6.65 -22.50
CA GLY A 550 -8.79 7.05 -22.34
C GLY A 550 -9.21 7.46 -20.93
N ALA A 551 -8.30 7.45 -19.95
CA ALA A 551 -8.52 8.03 -18.63
C ALA A 551 -8.52 9.58 -18.69
N PRO A 552 -9.27 10.27 -17.81
CA PRO A 552 -9.19 11.73 -17.69
C PRO A 552 -7.80 12.17 -17.24
N ASP A 553 -7.43 13.42 -17.57
CA ASP A 553 -6.21 14.05 -17.07
C ASP A 553 -6.19 14.02 -15.54
N LYS A 554 -5.04 13.67 -14.97
CA LYS A 554 -4.85 13.48 -13.54
C LYS A 554 -4.13 14.70 -12.97
N GLU A 555 -4.77 15.33 -11.99
CA GLU A 555 -4.08 16.30 -11.14
C GLU A 555 -2.95 15.61 -10.37
N TYR A 556 -1.76 16.20 -10.38
CA TYR A 556 -0.58 15.66 -9.70
C TYR A 556 0.03 16.69 -8.76
N GLU A 557 0.71 16.17 -7.74
CA GLU A 557 1.60 16.91 -6.85
C GLU A 557 2.98 16.26 -6.95
N GLU A 558 3.98 16.99 -7.43
CA GLU A 558 5.36 16.52 -7.55
C GLU A 558 6.29 17.38 -6.68
N VAL A 559 7.12 16.72 -5.88
CA VAL A 559 8.13 17.42 -5.06
C VAL A 559 9.46 17.38 -5.78
N TRP A 560 9.84 18.52 -6.33
CA TRP A 560 11.13 18.77 -6.97
C TRP A 560 12.18 19.00 -5.90
N ARG A 561 13.04 18.01 -5.71
CA ARG A 561 14.16 18.12 -4.79
C ARG A 561 15.40 18.59 -5.53
N GLU A 562 16.01 19.66 -5.03
CA GLU A 562 17.32 20.06 -5.51
C GLU A 562 18.35 18.98 -5.16
N LEU A 563 18.99 18.40 -6.18
CA LEU A 563 19.98 17.36 -5.96
C LEU A 563 21.25 17.94 -5.32
N PRO A 564 21.92 17.21 -4.42
CA PRO A 564 23.18 17.66 -3.84
C PRO A 564 24.20 18.01 -4.92
N PHE A 565 24.96 19.08 -4.66
CA PHE A 565 26.08 19.53 -5.49
C PHE A 565 26.94 18.37 -5.99
N ARG A 566 27.06 18.23 -7.32
CA ARG A 566 28.02 17.31 -7.95
C ARG A 566 29.12 18.13 -8.62
N GLU A 567 30.32 18.00 -8.06
CA GLU A 567 31.51 18.68 -8.56
C GLU A 567 31.78 18.31 -10.02
N GLY A 568 32.13 19.31 -10.83
CA GLY A 568 32.57 19.10 -12.21
C GLY A 568 34.10 19.06 -12.34
N PRO A 569 34.61 18.87 -13.56
CA PRO A 569 36.03 19.02 -13.90
C PRO A 569 36.67 20.35 -13.43
N GLU A 570 35.86 21.40 -13.22
CA GLU A 570 36.31 22.74 -12.85
C GLU A 570 36.77 22.86 -11.39
N GLY A 571 36.45 21.89 -10.55
CA GLY A 571 36.77 21.87 -9.12
C GLY A 571 35.68 22.46 -8.22
N PRO A 572 35.95 22.64 -6.92
CA PRO A 572 34.97 23.11 -5.97
C PRO A 572 34.60 24.59 -6.21
N ASP A 573 33.34 24.93 -5.97
CA ASP A 573 32.78 26.28 -6.10
C ASP A 573 32.93 26.93 -7.50
N LYS A 574 33.11 26.11 -8.54
CA LYS A 574 33.16 26.53 -9.95
C LYS A 574 32.25 25.65 -10.77
N GLY A 575 31.40 26.27 -11.58
CA GLY A 575 30.36 25.54 -12.29
C GLY A 575 30.18 26.02 -13.72
N LEU A 576 30.04 25.07 -14.65
CA LEU A 576 29.66 25.33 -16.02
C LEU A 576 28.32 24.65 -16.33
N SER A 577 27.38 25.42 -16.86
CA SER A 577 26.06 24.91 -17.23
C SER A 577 25.62 25.42 -18.59
N TRP A 578 25.04 24.55 -19.41
CA TRP A 578 24.48 24.92 -20.71
C TRP A 578 23.50 23.88 -21.24
N VAL A 579 22.69 24.31 -22.21
CA VAL A 579 21.82 23.44 -23.02
C VAL A 579 22.06 23.78 -24.48
N LEU A 580 22.27 22.76 -25.32
CA LEU A 580 22.36 22.88 -26.77
C LEU A 580 21.26 22.07 -27.44
N GLU A 581 20.85 22.53 -28.62
CA GLU A 581 19.86 21.88 -29.49
C GLU A 581 20.48 21.65 -30.88
N SER A 582 20.15 20.55 -31.56
CA SER A 582 20.62 20.28 -32.92
C SER A 582 20.24 21.41 -33.89
N ASP A 583 21.18 21.78 -34.76
CA ASP A 583 20.92 22.69 -35.88
C ASP A 583 20.31 21.89 -37.04
N ASP A 584 18.98 21.84 -37.11
CA ASP A 584 18.24 21.08 -38.12
C ASP A 584 18.29 21.73 -39.52
N GLY A 585 18.91 22.92 -39.65
CA GLY A 585 19.03 23.66 -40.90
C GLY A 585 17.73 24.34 -41.36
N ASP A 586 17.73 24.88 -42.59
CA ASP A 586 16.51 25.39 -43.22
C ASP A 586 15.71 24.21 -43.80
N LEU A 587 14.60 23.90 -43.14
CA LEU A 587 13.72 22.82 -43.53
C LEU A 587 12.83 23.18 -44.74
N GLY A 588 12.93 24.39 -45.29
CA GLY A 588 12.16 24.87 -46.45
C GLY A 588 10.72 25.29 -46.11
N SER A 589 10.02 25.91 -47.06
CA SER A 589 8.65 26.45 -46.89
C SER A 589 7.57 25.73 -47.72
N GLY A 590 7.92 24.62 -48.37
CA GLY A 590 7.01 23.80 -49.18
C GLY A 590 6.16 22.82 -48.38
N GLU A 591 5.06 22.34 -48.98
CA GLU A 591 4.29 21.19 -48.49
C GLU A 591 5.08 19.89 -48.67
N GLY A 592 4.92 18.94 -47.75
CA GLY A 592 5.62 17.66 -47.77
C GLY A 592 6.05 17.19 -46.39
N GLU A 593 6.72 16.04 -46.37
CA GLU A 593 7.29 15.45 -45.16
C GLU A 593 8.81 15.64 -45.16
N VAL A 594 9.34 16.08 -44.02
CA VAL A 594 10.79 16.21 -43.79
C VAL A 594 11.14 15.49 -42.50
N THR A 595 12.11 14.59 -42.57
CA THR A 595 12.65 13.89 -41.40
C THR A 595 13.89 14.60 -40.89
N VAL A 596 13.94 14.86 -39.58
CA VAL A 596 15.04 15.50 -38.87
C VAL A 596 15.44 14.68 -37.65
N THR A 597 16.72 14.68 -37.31
CA THR A 597 17.19 14.06 -36.06
C THR A 597 17.36 15.13 -35.00
N LYS A 598 16.34 15.30 -34.17
CA LYS A 598 16.37 16.27 -33.07
C LYS A 598 17.29 15.76 -31.96
N THR A 599 18.17 16.60 -31.46
CA THR A 599 19.06 16.25 -30.35
C THR A 599 19.16 17.39 -29.34
N PHE A 600 18.92 17.11 -28.06
CA PHE A 600 19.17 18.03 -26.96
C PHE A 600 20.32 17.50 -26.10
N ILE A 601 21.25 18.38 -25.74
CA ILE A 601 22.36 18.05 -24.83
C ILE A 601 22.44 19.10 -23.74
N GLY A 602 22.44 18.65 -22.49
CA GLY A 602 22.49 19.49 -21.30
C GLY A 602 23.68 19.11 -20.42
N ARG A 603 24.34 20.12 -19.87
CA ARG A 603 25.35 19.95 -18.82
C ARG A 603 25.04 20.90 -17.68
N ILE A 604 25.09 20.39 -16.46
CA ILE A 604 25.12 21.17 -15.23
C ILE A 604 26.25 20.56 -14.40
N TRP A 605 27.39 21.25 -14.40
CA TRP A 605 28.58 20.89 -13.62
C TRP A 605 29.05 19.46 -13.90
N GLY A 606 29.03 18.58 -12.90
CA GLY A 606 29.41 17.17 -13.02
C GLY A 606 28.32 16.24 -13.56
N THR A 607 27.23 16.77 -14.12
CA THR A 607 26.14 15.97 -14.69
C THR A 607 25.93 16.34 -16.16
N TYR A 608 25.80 15.32 -17.00
CA TYR A 608 25.59 15.44 -18.44
C TYR A 608 24.44 14.54 -18.92
N LEU A 609 23.62 15.07 -19.82
CA LEU A 609 22.49 14.37 -20.40
C LEU A 609 22.39 14.69 -21.90
N ALA A 610 22.18 13.66 -22.72
CA ALA A 610 21.93 13.79 -24.15
C ALA A 610 20.70 12.96 -24.54
N LEU A 611 19.76 13.59 -25.26
CA LEU A 611 18.55 12.96 -25.79
C LEU A 611 18.50 13.16 -27.31
N SER A 612 18.13 12.13 -28.07
CA SER A 612 17.90 12.25 -29.51
C SER A 612 16.67 11.48 -29.96
N GLN A 613 15.96 12.08 -30.91
CA GLN A 613 14.74 11.55 -31.50
C GLN A 613 14.73 11.83 -33.01
N GLU A 614 14.46 10.82 -33.82
CA GLU A 614 14.11 11.04 -35.22
C GLU A 614 12.67 11.53 -35.31
N GLN A 615 12.44 12.68 -35.93
CA GLN A 615 11.14 13.31 -36.05
C GLN A 615 10.77 13.53 -37.52
N THR A 616 9.55 13.17 -37.89
CA THR A 616 8.96 13.48 -39.20
C THR A 616 7.99 14.65 -39.06
N HIS A 617 8.30 15.74 -39.76
CA HIS A 617 7.52 16.97 -39.80
C HIS A 617 6.69 16.97 -41.07
N THR A 618 5.37 16.84 -40.94
CA THR A 618 4.41 16.84 -42.05
C THR A 618 3.82 18.24 -42.22
N ARG A 619 3.97 18.85 -43.39
CA ARG A 619 3.49 20.20 -43.67
C ARG A 619 2.34 20.21 -44.64
N GLN A 620 1.21 20.79 -44.23
CA GLN A 620 0.00 20.87 -45.02
C GLN A 620 -0.60 22.28 -44.94
N LYS A 621 -1.09 22.82 -46.05
CA LYS A 621 -1.87 24.06 -46.01
C LYS A 621 -3.29 23.80 -45.56
N THR A 622 -3.77 24.62 -44.65
CA THR A 622 -5.18 24.68 -44.27
C THR A 622 -6.02 25.27 -45.41
N PRO A 623 -7.36 25.10 -45.39
CA PRO A 623 -8.25 25.79 -46.31
C PRO A 623 -8.15 27.32 -46.28
N SER A 624 -7.61 27.91 -45.20
CA SER A 624 -7.34 29.36 -45.07
C SER A 624 -6.01 29.80 -45.69
N GLY A 625 -5.16 28.87 -46.13
CA GLY A 625 -3.84 29.16 -46.73
C GLY A 625 -2.68 29.15 -45.73
N ASP A 626 -2.92 28.88 -44.45
CA ASP A 626 -1.91 28.79 -43.40
C ASP A 626 -1.19 27.44 -43.45
N LEU A 627 0.12 27.42 -43.24
CA LEU A 627 0.90 26.19 -43.21
C LEU A 627 0.90 25.60 -41.80
N VAL A 628 0.34 24.41 -41.61
CA VAL A 628 0.37 23.67 -40.34
C VAL A 628 1.43 22.57 -40.41
N VAL A 629 2.26 22.48 -39.37
CA VAL A 629 3.30 21.46 -39.22
C VAL A 629 2.85 20.47 -38.16
N LYS A 630 2.63 19.21 -38.55
CA LYS A 630 2.38 18.12 -37.61
C LYS A 630 3.67 17.33 -37.39
N LYS A 631 4.06 17.15 -36.13
CA LYS A 631 5.26 16.38 -35.75
C LYS A 631 4.87 14.96 -35.34
N SER A 632 5.73 14.00 -35.67
CA SER A 632 5.71 12.64 -35.15
C SER A 632 7.14 12.19 -34.95
N GLY A 633 7.43 11.42 -33.90
CA GLY A 633 8.75 11.01 -33.50
C GLY A 633 8.87 9.50 -33.31
N ALA A 634 10.07 8.98 -33.58
CA ALA A 634 10.47 7.63 -33.23
C ALA A 634 10.83 7.54 -31.73
N ASP A 635 11.27 6.34 -31.31
CA ASP A 635 11.77 6.11 -29.95
C ASP A 635 12.97 7.01 -29.64
N VAL A 636 13.03 7.51 -28.41
CA VAL A 636 14.13 8.37 -27.95
C VAL A 636 15.33 7.51 -27.57
N SER A 637 16.52 7.97 -27.95
CA SER A 637 17.79 7.47 -27.41
C SER A 637 18.35 8.45 -26.40
N ALA A 638 18.87 7.95 -25.28
CA ALA A 638 19.38 8.74 -24.17
C ALA A 638 20.79 8.28 -23.74
N ARG A 639 21.61 9.24 -23.34
CA ARG A 639 22.91 9.04 -22.69
C ARG A 639 23.01 9.95 -21.48
N ARG A 640 23.31 9.38 -20.31
CA ARG A 640 23.57 10.12 -19.07
C ARG A 640 24.97 9.80 -18.58
N GLU A 641 25.76 10.83 -18.32
CA GLU A 641 27.11 10.71 -17.79
C GLU A 641 27.27 11.56 -16.53
N GLU A 642 28.09 11.08 -15.62
CA GLU A 642 28.35 11.76 -14.36
C GLU A 642 29.85 11.81 -14.04
N TRP A 643 30.27 12.95 -13.52
CA TRP A 643 31.64 13.20 -13.09
C TRP A 643 31.88 12.65 -11.69
N SER A 644 33.05 12.03 -11.52
CA SER A 644 33.63 11.68 -10.21
C SER A 644 35.12 12.02 -10.20
N SER A 645 35.98 11.11 -10.67
CA SER A 645 37.40 11.35 -10.99
C SER A 645 37.64 11.47 -12.50
N GLY A 646 36.55 11.59 -13.26
CA GLY A 646 36.43 11.46 -14.71
C GLY A 646 34.94 11.35 -15.07
N TRP A 647 34.59 11.55 -16.33
CA TRP A 647 33.24 11.29 -16.83
C TRP A 647 33.00 9.78 -16.91
N ASN A 648 31.88 9.32 -16.35
CA ASN A 648 31.47 7.92 -16.38
C ASN A 648 30.05 7.81 -16.91
N GLU A 649 29.79 6.80 -17.74
CA GLU A 649 28.47 6.51 -18.26
C GLU A 649 27.60 5.90 -17.15
N LYS A 650 26.45 6.51 -16.90
CA LYS A 650 25.43 5.98 -15.99
C LYS A 650 24.33 5.25 -16.75
N TYR A 651 23.84 5.86 -17.83
CA TYR A 651 22.83 5.27 -18.72
C TYR A 651 23.20 5.45 -20.19
N LEU A 652 22.94 4.39 -20.96
CA LEU A 652 23.01 4.38 -22.42
C LEU A 652 21.86 3.52 -22.96
N VAL A 653 20.79 4.17 -23.40
CA VAL A 653 19.50 3.51 -23.68
C VAL A 653 18.95 3.98 -25.02
N GLY A 654 18.49 3.04 -25.85
CA GLY A 654 17.94 3.30 -27.19
C GLY A 654 18.89 2.94 -28.34
N GLU A 655 18.33 2.73 -29.53
CA GLU A 655 19.04 2.17 -30.70
C GLU A 655 20.19 3.08 -31.19
N ALA A 656 20.01 4.40 -31.11
CA ALA A 656 20.99 5.39 -31.54
C ALA A 656 21.89 5.92 -30.41
N ALA A 657 21.77 5.39 -29.18
CA ALA A 657 22.43 5.95 -27.99
C ALA A 657 23.97 5.96 -28.11
N GLY A 658 24.56 4.95 -28.77
CA GLY A 658 25.99 4.87 -29.04
C GLY A 658 26.53 5.99 -29.94
N SER A 659 25.66 6.67 -30.68
CA SER A 659 26.01 7.79 -31.56
C SER A 659 25.79 9.18 -30.94
N LEU A 660 25.27 9.23 -29.71
CA LEU A 660 25.11 10.47 -28.96
C LEU A 660 26.48 11.00 -28.50
N PRO A 661 26.69 12.33 -28.51
CA PRO A 661 27.91 12.93 -27.99
C PRO A 661 28.16 12.51 -26.54
N SER A 662 29.44 12.42 -26.16
CA SER A 662 29.89 11.95 -24.84
C SER A 662 30.92 12.93 -24.29
N MET A 663 30.80 13.28 -23.01
CA MET A 663 31.76 14.17 -22.33
C MET A 663 33.13 13.52 -22.16
N MET A 664 33.26 12.22 -22.41
CA MET A 664 34.54 11.53 -22.41
C MET A 664 35.44 11.92 -23.60
N VAL A 665 34.88 12.50 -24.67
CA VAL A 665 35.63 12.86 -25.90
C VAL A 665 35.06 14.12 -26.56
N GLY A 666 35.90 15.05 -27.02
CA GLY A 666 35.48 16.05 -28.03
C GLY A 666 34.68 17.26 -27.51
N PHE A 667 34.93 17.71 -26.28
CA PHE A 667 34.37 18.93 -25.68
C PHE A 667 35.44 19.98 -25.29
N ASP A 668 36.60 19.99 -25.96
CA ASP A 668 37.76 20.82 -25.57
C ASP A 668 37.53 22.34 -25.61
N GLU A 669 36.54 22.80 -26.38
CA GLU A 669 36.17 24.21 -26.55
C GLU A 669 34.94 24.64 -25.74
N GLU A 670 34.42 23.73 -24.92
CA GLU A 670 33.28 23.99 -24.06
C GLU A 670 33.52 25.19 -23.12
N GLY A 671 32.51 26.05 -23.02
CA GLY A 671 32.59 27.25 -22.17
C GLY A 671 33.52 28.36 -22.70
N LYS A 672 33.96 28.30 -23.97
CA LYS A 672 34.74 29.35 -24.64
C LYS A 672 33.97 29.91 -25.85
N GLY A 673 34.32 31.14 -26.24
CA GLY A 673 33.81 31.76 -27.48
C GLY A 673 32.29 31.70 -27.62
N SER A 674 31.82 31.18 -28.76
CA SER A 674 30.41 31.05 -29.15
C SER A 674 29.55 30.27 -28.15
N TRP A 675 30.12 29.35 -27.35
CA TRP A 675 29.39 28.62 -26.31
C TRP A 675 28.73 29.51 -25.26
N LYS A 676 29.26 30.73 -25.07
CA LYS A 676 28.75 31.67 -24.07
C LYS A 676 27.55 32.48 -24.54
N ILE A 677 27.18 32.38 -25.81
CA ILE A 677 26.24 33.28 -26.47
C ILE A 677 25.04 32.46 -26.96
N PRO A 678 23.88 32.54 -26.28
CA PRO A 678 22.66 31.92 -26.77
C PRO A 678 22.32 32.36 -28.20
N GLY A 679 21.97 31.42 -29.06
CA GLY A 679 21.67 31.60 -30.49
C GLY A 679 22.86 31.36 -31.43
N GLU A 680 24.10 31.37 -30.93
CA GLU A 680 25.28 31.04 -31.73
C GLU A 680 25.37 29.54 -32.01
N LYS A 681 26.06 29.19 -33.10
CA LYS A 681 26.28 27.80 -33.52
C LYS A 681 27.63 27.30 -33.03
N VAL A 682 27.65 26.10 -32.49
CA VAL A 682 28.85 25.39 -32.03
C VAL A 682 28.92 24.02 -32.70
N GLU A 683 30.12 23.47 -32.81
CA GLU A 683 30.34 22.13 -33.33
C GLU A 683 30.77 21.20 -32.20
N VAL A 684 30.06 20.08 -32.05
CA VAL A 684 30.35 19.05 -31.06
C VAL A 684 30.43 17.73 -31.81
N GLN A 685 31.61 17.09 -31.74
CA GLN A 685 31.87 15.79 -32.38
C GLN A 685 31.39 15.70 -33.85
N GLY A 686 31.61 16.75 -34.65
CA GLY A 686 31.27 16.79 -36.07
C GLY A 686 29.80 17.13 -36.40
N LYS A 687 28.97 17.44 -35.38
CA LYS A 687 27.59 17.90 -35.55
C LYS A 687 27.43 19.34 -35.06
N LYS A 688 26.58 20.10 -35.74
CA LYS A 688 26.29 21.50 -35.39
C LYS A 688 25.12 21.58 -34.41
N TYR A 689 25.29 22.43 -33.41
CA TYR A 689 24.30 22.69 -32.38
C TYR A 689 24.14 24.19 -32.18
N ILE A 690 22.96 24.61 -31.75
CA ILE A 690 22.63 25.97 -31.35
C ILE A 690 22.72 26.04 -29.83
N VAL A 691 23.44 27.04 -29.32
CA VAL A 691 23.49 27.31 -27.87
C VAL A 691 22.14 27.85 -27.44
N ARG A 692 21.41 27.14 -26.57
CA ARG A 692 20.11 27.59 -26.05
C ARG A 692 20.23 28.31 -24.73
N ALA A 693 21.06 27.78 -23.84
CA ALA A 693 21.34 28.39 -22.56
C ALA A 693 22.81 28.22 -22.19
N PHE A 694 23.36 29.19 -21.46
CA PHE A 694 24.70 29.15 -20.90
C PHE A 694 24.75 29.93 -19.59
N GLU A 695 25.40 29.35 -18.59
CA GLU A 695 25.67 29.93 -17.28
C GLU A 695 27.03 29.46 -16.75
N LYS A 696 27.70 30.36 -16.04
CA LYS A 696 28.97 30.07 -15.38
C LYS A 696 29.00 30.74 -14.02
N ILE A 697 29.33 29.95 -12.99
CA ILE A 697 29.49 30.39 -11.60
C ILE A 697 30.98 30.50 -11.30
#